data_AF-A0A7U9CST3-F1
#
_entry.id   AF-A0A7U9CST3-F1
#
_cell.length_a   1.000
_cell.length_b   1.000
_cell.length_c   1.000
_cell.angle_alpha   90.00
_cell.angle_beta   90.00
_cell.angle_gamma   90.00
#
_symmetry.space_group_name_H-M   'P 1'
#
loop_
_entity.id
_entity.type
_entity.pdbx_description
1 polymer ?
#
loop_
_entity_poly.entity_id
_entity_poly.type
_entity_poly.pdbx_seq_one_letter_code
_entity_poly.pdbx_strand_id
1 'polypeptide(L)'
;MVTAGYGSSQTAGHGSALIAGYGSTQTAGYKSILTSGYGSTQTAQESSDLITGYGSTETAGYDSSLIAGYGSTQTAGHGSILTAGYGSTQTAQEGSSLTAGYGSTSTAGPDSSLIAGYGSTQTAGHESTLTAGYGSTQTAQEDSSLTAGYGSTSTAGFNSSLIAGYGSTQTTGYESTLTAGYGSTQTAQDNSSLTTGYGSTSTAGYQSSLIAGYGSTQTAGYESTLTAGYGSCQTAQEQSWLTTGYGSTSTAGYESTLIAGYGSTQTAGYGSTLTAGYGSTQTAQEQSSLTTGYGSTSTAGYSSTLVAGYGSTQTAGFNSSLTAGYGSTSTAGYESTLIAGYGSTQTAGYDSILTAGYGSTLTALDSSTLTAGYGSTEIAGFGSSLMAGYGSSQTAGYESTLTAGYGSTQMAARDSTLTAGYGSTGVAGQDSSLIAGYGSSLTSGVRSFLTAGYGSTLISGLHSVLTAGYGSSLTSGMRSSLTAGYGSNQIASHKSSLIAGHESTQIAGHKSMLIAGKGSSQTAGSRSTLIAGANSIQMAGDRSKLTAGADSTQTAGDRSKLLAGSNSYLTAGDRSKLTAGDDCVLMAGDRSKLTAGKNCVLTAGADSRLIGSLGSTLSGGENSTLVFRSWDGKRYTNVVVKTGIDGVEADVPYQIDEDSNVLVRAEDNDEGGVEASRIPT
;
A
#
# COMPACT_ATOMS: atom_id res chain seq x y z
N MET A 1 -44.56 71.55 56.64
CA MET A 1 -44.96 71.50 55.22
C MET A 1 -44.94 72.92 54.69
N VAL A 2 -44.02 73.24 53.78
CA VAL A 2 -43.90 74.57 53.17
C VAL A 2 -44.13 74.43 51.67
N THR A 3 -45.16 75.10 51.15
CA THR A 3 -45.50 75.11 49.72
C THR A 3 -45.09 76.43 49.10
N ALA A 4 -44.30 76.43 48.02
CA ALA A 4 -43.95 77.67 47.30
C ALA A 4 -44.30 77.64 45.81
N GLY A 5 -44.51 78.85 45.27
CA GLY A 5 -44.84 79.11 43.88
C GLY A 5 -43.63 79.12 42.94
N TYR A 6 -43.91 79.42 41.68
CA TYR A 6 -42.99 79.38 40.53
C TYR A 6 -41.64 80.07 40.79
N GLY A 7 -40.53 79.41 40.45
CA GLY A 7 -39.18 80.00 40.49
C GLY A 7 -38.64 80.34 41.89
N SER A 8 -39.11 79.66 42.94
CA SER A 8 -38.78 79.98 44.32
C SER A 8 -37.54 79.23 44.83
N SER A 9 -36.79 79.86 45.74
CA SER A 9 -35.71 79.23 46.50
C SER A 9 -36.15 79.03 47.96
N GLN A 10 -36.08 77.80 48.45
CA GLN A 10 -36.51 77.44 49.80
C GLN A 10 -35.37 76.73 50.53
N THR A 11 -35.13 77.11 51.79
CA THR A 11 -34.18 76.43 52.66
C THR A 11 -34.87 76.05 53.97
N ALA A 12 -34.76 74.80 54.39
CA ALA A 12 -35.33 74.34 55.66
C ALA A 12 -34.36 73.44 56.44
N GLY A 13 -34.56 73.37 57.75
CA GLY A 13 -33.73 72.57 58.65
C GLY A 13 -34.16 71.10 58.73
N HIS A 14 -33.74 70.44 59.80
CA HIS A 14 -34.01 69.03 60.09
C HIS A 14 -35.51 68.65 60.02
N GLY A 15 -35.82 67.49 59.42
CA GLY A 15 -37.16 66.89 59.44
C GLY A 15 -38.19 67.64 58.59
N SER A 16 -37.74 68.34 57.54
CA SER A 16 -38.60 69.26 56.80
C SER A 16 -39.28 68.59 55.62
N ALA A 17 -40.55 68.93 55.39
CA ALA A 17 -41.29 68.57 54.17
C ALA A 17 -41.52 69.82 53.30
N LEU A 18 -40.87 69.89 52.14
CA LEU A 18 -41.00 71.00 51.19
C LEU A 18 -41.67 70.53 49.90
N ILE A 19 -42.63 71.32 49.41
CA ILE A 19 -43.26 71.10 48.12
C ILE A 19 -43.09 72.37 47.28
N ALA A 20 -42.51 72.25 46.10
CA ALA A 20 -42.34 73.38 45.18
C ALA A 20 -42.87 73.08 43.78
N GLY A 21 -43.28 74.14 43.11
CA GLY A 21 -43.73 74.10 41.71
C GLY A 21 -42.56 74.06 40.73
N TYR A 22 -42.76 74.71 39.59
CA TYR A 22 -41.81 74.73 38.48
C TYR A 22 -40.56 75.57 38.80
N GLY A 23 -39.39 75.12 38.31
CA GLY A 23 -38.14 75.89 38.28
C GLY A 23 -37.57 76.26 39.66
N SER A 24 -37.87 75.47 40.70
CA SER A 24 -37.60 75.86 42.09
C SER A 24 -36.29 75.25 42.60
N THR A 25 -35.62 75.93 43.54
CA THR A 25 -34.43 75.42 44.23
C THR A 25 -34.79 75.15 45.70
N GLN A 26 -34.65 73.91 46.16
CA GLN A 26 -34.96 73.53 47.53
C GLN A 26 -33.72 72.96 48.20
N THR A 27 -33.40 73.44 49.40
CA THR A 27 -32.32 72.90 50.22
C THR A 27 -32.88 72.50 51.58
N ALA A 28 -32.64 71.27 52.02
CA ALA A 28 -33.07 70.81 53.33
C ALA A 28 -31.96 70.10 54.12
N GLY A 29 -32.09 70.11 55.44
CA GLY A 29 -31.21 69.34 56.33
C GLY A 29 -31.59 67.86 56.37
N TYR A 30 -31.02 67.14 57.34
CA TYR A 30 -31.21 65.72 57.60
C TYR A 30 -32.68 65.28 57.72
N LYS A 31 -33.00 64.06 57.25
CA LYS A 31 -34.35 63.43 57.34
C LYS A 31 -35.47 64.25 56.72
N SER A 32 -35.23 64.85 55.58
CA SER A 32 -36.19 65.73 54.91
C SER A 32 -36.87 65.06 53.73
N ILE A 33 -38.07 65.55 53.39
CA ILE A 33 -38.85 65.13 52.22
C ILE A 33 -39.00 66.34 51.31
N LEU A 34 -38.45 66.27 50.10
CA LEU A 34 -38.55 67.33 49.10
C LEU A 34 -39.34 66.81 47.91
N THR A 35 -40.39 67.52 47.51
CA THR A 35 -41.17 67.19 46.32
C THR A 35 -41.22 68.40 45.39
N SER A 36 -40.85 68.23 44.12
CA SER A 36 -40.95 69.32 43.16
C SER A 36 -41.36 68.85 41.76
N GLY A 37 -41.85 69.80 40.97
CA GLY A 37 -42.38 69.55 39.63
C GLY A 37 -41.30 69.51 38.55
N TYR A 38 -41.34 70.47 37.63
CA TYR A 38 -40.46 70.53 36.46
C TYR A 38 -39.25 71.44 36.72
N GLY A 39 -38.09 71.08 36.17
CA GLY A 39 -36.90 71.94 36.08
C GLY A 39 -36.33 72.38 37.42
N SER A 40 -36.48 71.59 38.46
CA SER A 40 -36.16 71.99 39.84
C SER A 40 -34.82 71.43 40.30
N THR A 41 -34.18 72.10 41.27
CA THR A 41 -32.95 71.64 41.91
C THR A 41 -33.23 71.37 43.38
N GLN A 42 -33.04 70.15 43.83
CA GLN A 42 -33.22 69.74 45.23
C GLN A 42 -31.90 69.30 45.82
N THR A 43 -31.58 69.80 47.00
CA THR A 43 -30.40 69.39 47.78
C THR A 43 -30.85 69.02 49.18
N ALA A 44 -30.56 67.80 49.64
CA ALA A 44 -30.79 67.42 51.02
C ALA A 44 -29.54 66.77 51.63
N GLN A 45 -29.52 66.70 52.95
CA GLN A 45 -28.49 65.93 53.67
C GLN A 45 -28.97 64.48 53.89
N GLU A 46 -28.27 63.69 54.70
CA GLU A 46 -28.52 62.25 54.90
C GLU A 46 -29.94 61.86 55.33
N SER A 47 -30.29 60.62 55.00
CA SER A 47 -31.60 59.99 55.27
C SER A 47 -32.80 60.75 54.71
N SER A 48 -32.66 61.39 53.53
CA SER A 48 -33.70 62.23 52.96
C SER A 48 -34.35 61.62 51.71
N ASP A 49 -35.61 61.97 51.47
CA ASP A 49 -36.40 61.54 50.33
C ASP A 49 -36.62 62.72 49.36
N LEU A 50 -36.12 62.62 48.13
CA LEU A 50 -36.29 63.60 47.08
C LEU A 50 -37.16 63.00 45.97
N ILE A 51 -38.20 63.72 45.57
CA ILE A 51 -39.10 63.31 44.50
C ILE A 51 -39.25 64.48 43.52
N THR A 52 -38.80 64.29 42.28
CA THR A 52 -38.95 65.28 41.21
C THR A 52 -39.60 64.74 39.95
N GLY A 53 -40.17 65.66 39.17
CA GLY A 53 -40.79 65.37 37.89
C GLY A 53 -39.78 65.36 36.74
N TYR A 54 -39.83 66.38 35.90
CA TYR A 54 -39.10 66.43 34.63
C TYR A 54 -37.90 67.37 34.71
N GLY A 55 -36.77 67.01 34.09
CA GLY A 55 -35.62 67.90 33.88
C GLY A 55 -35.00 68.45 35.15
N SER A 56 -35.01 67.69 36.25
CA SER A 56 -34.63 68.16 37.58
C SER A 56 -33.27 67.61 38.03
N THR A 57 -32.64 68.30 38.98
CA THR A 57 -31.36 67.91 39.58
C THR A 57 -31.55 67.65 41.07
N GLU A 58 -31.27 66.43 41.51
CA GLU A 58 -31.37 66.01 42.91
C GLU A 58 -29.97 65.68 43.45
N THR A 59 -29.66 66.17 44.65
CA THR A 59 -28.43 65.83 45.37
C THR A 59 -28.75 65.51 46.81
N ALA A 60 -28.40 64.32 47.29
CA ALA A 60 -28.58 63.95 48.69
C ALA A 60 -27.31 63.37 49.33
N GLY A 61 -27.31 63.34 50.66
CA GLY A 61 -26.27 62.65 51.44
C GLY A 61 -26.39 61.13 51.37
N TYR A 62 -25.81 60.44 52.35
CA TYR A 62 -25.92 58.98 52.48
C TYR A 62 -27.32 58.53 52.91
N ASP A 63 -27.62 57.24 52.72
CA ASP A 63 -28.87 56.56 53.09
C ASP A 63 -30.13 57.27 52.58
N SER A 64 -30.05 57.91 51.40
CA SER A 64 -31.13 58.75 50.87
C SER A 64 -31.87 58.08 49.71
N SER A 65 -33.12 58.48 49.50
CA SER A 65 -33.99 57.97 48.42
C SER A 65 -34.30 59.08 47.42
N LEU A 66 -33.99 58.87 46.15
CA LEU A 66 -34.16 59.84 45.08
C LEU A 66 -35.06 59.24 43.99
N ILE A 67 -36.19 59.87 43.67
CA ILE A 67 -37.12 59.43 42.63
C ILE A 67 -37.34 60.55 41.62
N ALA A 68 -36.87 60.36 40.39
CA ALA A 68 -36.99 61.34 39.32
C ALA A 68 -37.69 60.77 38.09
N GLY A 69 -38.41 61.64 37.37
CA GLY A 69 -39.11 61.32 36.13
C GLY A 69 -38.19 61.31 34.91
N TYR A 70 -38.39 62.26 33.99
CA TYR A 70 -37.71 62.30 32.69
C TYR A 70 -36.54 63.28 32.70
N GLY A 71 -35.43 62.93 32.03
CA GLY A 71 -34.33 63.87 31.75
C GLY A 71 -33.65 64.45 32.99
N SER A 72 -33.64 63.72 34.11
CA SER A 72 -33.20 64.24 35.41
C SER A 72 -31.81 63.74 35.80
N THR A 73 -31.14 64.46 36.69
CA THR A 73 -29.81 64.12 37.23
C THR A 73 -29.92 63.88 38.73
N GLN A 74 -29.55 62.69 39.19
CA GLN A 74 -29.59 62.30 40.60
C GLN A 74 -28.18 62.01 41.08
N THR A 75 -27.77 62.59 42.21
CA THR A 75 -26.49 62.32 42.87
C THR A 75 -26.72 62.01 44.35
N ALA A 76 -26.22 60.88 44.84
CA ALA A 76 -26.35 60.52 46.26
C ALA A 76 -25.05 59.97 46.87
N GLY A 77 -24.96 60.00 48.20
CA GLY A 77 -23.88 59.37 48.95
C GLY A 77 -24.03 57.85 49.06
N HIS A 78 -23.23 57.24 49.93
CA HIS A 78 -23.24 55.79 50.19
C HIS A 78 -24.62 55.27 50.64
N GLY A 79 -24.92 54.00 50.38
CA GLY A 79 -26.13 53.33 50.89
C GLY A 79 -27.46 53.86 50.32
N SER A 80 -27.44 54.56 49.18
CA SER A 80 -28.61 55.30 48.68
C SER A 80 -29.41 54.52 47.63
N ILE A 81 -30.69 54.88 47.49
CA ILE A 81 -31.61 54.30 46.51
C ILE A 81 -31.99 55.38 45.49
N LEU A 82 -31.69 55.16 44.22
CA LEU A 82 -32.03 56.10 43.14
C LEU A 82 -32.95 55.40 42.14
N THR A 83 -34.09 56.00 41.83
CA THR A 83 -35.02 55.56 40.78
C THR A 83 -35.22 56.69 39.77
N ALA A 84 -34.94 56.43 38.50
CA ALA A 84 -35.11 57.40 37.44
C ALA A 84 -35.89 56.83 36.25
N GLY A 85 -36.68 57.68 35.59
CA GLY A 85 -37.40 57.35 34.37
C GLY A 85 -36.53 57.40 33.12
N TYR A 86 -36.99 58.09 32.08
CA TYR A 86 -36.34 58.12 30.76
C TYR A 86 -35.20 59.14 30.70
N GLY A 87 -34.11 58.81 30.01
CA GLY A 87 -33.05 59.75 29.63
C GLY A 87 -32.35 60.41 30.81
N SER A 88 -32.26 59.71 31.95
CA SER A 88 -31.78 60.30 33.21
C SER A 88 -30.37 59.84 33.54
N THR A 89 -29.67 60.63 34.36
CA THR A 89 -28.30 60.32 34.85
C THR A 89 -28.34 60.11 36.34
N GLN A 90 -27.83 58.98 36.81
CA GLN A 90 -27.74 58.64 38.23
C GLN A 90 -26.28 58.44 38.62
N THR A 91 -25.86 59.00 39.75
CA THR A 91 -24.53 58.79 40.33
C THR A 91 -24.67 58.53 41.82
N ALA A 92 -24.14 57.41 42.29
CA ALA A 92 -24.09 57.10 43.72
C ALA A 92 -22.74 56.54 44.15
N GLN A 93 -22.46 56.58 45.44
CA GLN A 93 -21.26 55.99 46.03
C GLN A 93 -21.52 54.52 46.42
N GLU A 94 -20.57 53.89 47.13
CA GLU A 94 -20.60 52.47 47.51
C GLU A 94 -21.90 52.04 48.21
N GLY A 95 -22.28 50.77 48.00
CA GLY A 95 -23.44 50.16 48.66
C GLY A 95 -24.80 50.64 48.15
N SER A 96 -24.87 51.24 46.96
CA SER A 96 -26.09 51.90 46.47
C SER A 96 -26.89 51.05 45.49
N SER A 97 -28.20 51.30 45.42
CA SER A 97 -29.14 50.64 44.51
C SER A 97 -29.73 51.63 43.50
N LEU A 98 -29.42 51.48 42.22
CA LEU A 98 -29.88 52.36 41.15
C LEU A 98 -30.84 51.61 40.23
N THR A 99 -32.04 52.13 40.02
CA THR A 99 -33.01 51.67 39.02
C THR A 99 -33.23 52.75 37.98
N ALA A 100 -32.98 52.44 36.71
CA ALA A 100 -33.08 53.38 35.61
C ALA A 100 -34.04 52.88 34.51
N GLY A 101 -34.81 53.80 33.94
CA GLY A 101 -35.70 53.56 32.80
C GLY A 101 -34.97 53.46 31.46
N TYR A 102 -35.55 54.02 30.41
CA TYR A 102 -35.03 53.93 29.04
C TYR A 102 -33.96 55.00 28.77
N GLY A 103 -32.87 54.64 28.10
CA GLY A 103 -31.86 55.59 27.62
C GLY A 103 -31.11 56.31 28.72
N SER A 104 -30.98 55.68 29.89
CA SER A 104 -30.42 56.31 31.10
C SER A 104 -28.98 55.88 31.35
N THR A 105 -28.24 56.69 32.11
CA THR A 105 -26.84 56.42 32.50
C THR A 105 -26.74 56.33 34.01
N SER A 106 -26.24 55.21 34.53
CA SER A 106 -26.10 54.97 35.97
C SER A 106 -24.65 54.64 36.31
N THR A 107 -24.06 55.38 37.24
CA THR A 107 -22.70 55.15 37.76
C THR A 107 -22.76 54.92 39.26
N ALA A 108 -22.18 53.83 39.76
CA ALA A 108 -22.11 53.55 41.19
C ALA A 108 -20.68 53.17 41.63
N GLY A 109 -20.41 53.31 42.92
CA GLY A 109 -19.21 52.78 43.57
C GLY A 109 -19.20 51.24 43.66
N PRO A 110 -18.29 50.65 44.45
CA PRO A 110 -18.30 49.21 44.73
C PRO A 110 -19.55 48.77 45.51
N ASP A 111 -19.75 47.46 45.62
CA ASP A 111 -20.85 46.83 46.38
C ASP A 111 -22.25 47.30 45.97
N SER A 112 -22.42 47.69 44.70
CA SER A 112 -23.62 48.37 44.23
C SER A 112 -24.47 47.49 43.31
N SER A 113 -25.78 47.75 43.31
CA SER A 113 -26.75 47.06 42.46
C SER A 113 -27.38 48.03 41.47
N LEU A 114 -27.22 47.78 40.17
CA LEU A 114 -27.80 48.62 39.12
C LEU A 114 -28.78 47.81 38.27
N ILE A 115 -30.00 48.31 38.11
CA ILE A 115 -31.02 47.75 37.22
C ILE A 115 -31.38 48.80 36.16
N ALA A 116 -31.30 48.46 34.89
CA ALA A 116 -31.61 49.39 33.80
C ALA A 116 -32.55 48.80 32.75
N GLY A 117 -33.36 49.67 32.16
CA GLY A 117 -34.28 49.35 31.07
C GLY A 117 -33.58 49.22 29.71
N TYR A 118 -34.19 49.78 28.67
CA TYR A 118 -33.68 49.68 27.29
C TYR A 118 -32.63 50.75 27.01
N GLY A 119 -31.61 50.43 26.21
CA GLY A 119 -30.65 51.40 25.67
C GLY A 119 -29.84 52.16 26.73
N SER A 120 -29.59 51.55 27.88
CA SER A 120 -28.98 52.22 29.03
C SER A 120 -27.50 51.90 29.17
N THR A 121 -26.77 52.77 29.87
CA THR A 121 -25.34 52.56 30.21
C THR A 121 -25.18 52.46 31.72
N GLN A 122 -24.60 51.37 32.20
CA GLN A 122 -24.33 51.13 33.62
C GLN A 122 -22.83 50.95 33.84
N THR A 123 -22.29 51.66 34.83
CA THR A 123 -20.89 51.52 35.28
C THR A 123 -20.86 51.32 36.79
N ALA A 124 -20.20 50.27 37.28
CA ALA A 124 -20.03 50.03 38.71
C ALA A 124 -18.58 49.72 39.10
N GLY A 125 -18.29 49.78 40.40
CA GLY A 125 -17.01 49.36 40.98
C GLY A 125 -16.87 47.83 41.03
N HIS A 126 -16.01 47.34 41.93
CA HIS A 126 -15.88 45.90 42.22
C HIS A 126 -17.09 45.37 43.00
N GLU A 127 -17.21 44.04 43.09
CA GLU A 127 -18.25 43.35 43.88
C GLU A 127 -19.69 43.81 43.57
N SER A 128 -19.95 44.18 42.32
CA SER A 128 -21.21 44.82 41.92
C SER A 128 -22.09 43.91 41.07
N THR A 129 -23.41 44.14 41.15
CA THR A 129 -24.42 43.40 40.36
C THR A 129 -25.13 44.34 39.39
N LEU A 130 -25.02 44.08 38.09
CA LEU A 130 -25.67 44.90 37.07
C LEU A 130 -26.66 44.04 36.27
N THR A 131 -27.91 44.50 36.16
CA THR A 131 -28.94 43.91 35.30
C THR A 131 -29.41 44.93 34.29
N ALA A 132 -29.38 44.60 33.00
CA ALA A 132 -29.83 45.49 31.94
C ALA A 132 -30.79 44.82 30.96
N GLY A 133 -31.70 45.62 30.41
CA GLY A 133 -32.63 45.22 29.36
C GLY A 133 -31.99 45.13 27.97
N TYR A 134 -32.72 45.54 26.94
CA TYR A 134 -32.26 45.44 25.54
C TYR A 134 -31.27 46.54 25.18
N GLY A 135 -30.26 46.22 24.36
CA GLY A 135 -29.37 47.19 23.73
C GLY A 135 -28.56 48.02 24.72
N SER A 136 -28.20 47.46 25.87
CA SER A 136 -27.55 48.19 26.96
C SER A 136 -26.04 47.93 27.00
N THR A 137 -25.31 48.85 27.63
CA THR A 137 -23.87 48.73 27.88
C THR A 137 -23.62 48.64 29.38
N GLN A 138 -22.93 47.61 29.84
CA GLN A 138 -22.58 47.40 31.24
C GLN A 138 -21.06 47.30 31.39
N THR A 139 -20.50 48.02 32.34
CA THR A 139 -19.09 47.92 32.74
C THR A 139 -18.98 47.76 34.24
N ALA A 140 -18.29 46.73 34.71
CA ALA A 140 -17.95 46.59 36.13
C ALA A 140 -16.47 46.22 36.30
N GLN A 141 -15.97 46.33 37.53
CA GLN A 141 -14.59 45.92 37.84
C GLN A 141 -14.57 44.44 38.24
N GLU A 142 -13.61 44.04 39.09
CA GLU A 142 -13.44 42.66 39.54
C GLU A 142 -14.62 42.14 40.38
N ASP A 143 -14.73 40.81 40.48
CA ASP A 143 -15.70 40.09 41.32
C ASP A 143 -17.17 40.49 41.07
N SER A 144 -17.49 40.87 39.83
CA SER A 144 -18.79 41.43 39.49
C SER A 144 -19.67 40.47 38.69
N SER A 145 -20.99 40.62 38.84
CA SER A 145 -22.00 39.81 38.15
C SER A 145 -22.87 40.68 37.23
N LEU A 146 -22.79 40.45 35.92
CA LEU A 146 -23.51 41.21 34.90
C LEU A 146 -24.53 40.30 34.19
N THR A 147 -25.80 40.70 34.20
CA THR A 147 -26.88 40.08 33.41
C THR A 147 -27.38 41.06 32.38
N ALA A 148 -27.29 40.70 31.10
CA ALA A 148 -27.65 41.57 29.99
C ALA A 148 -28.74 40.95 29.10
N GLY A 149 -29.69 41.78 28.66
CA GLY A 149 -30.70 41.42 27.67
C GLY A 149 -30.15 41.39 26.23
N TYR A 150 -31.06 41.31 25.26
CA TYR A 150 -30.73 41.19 23.83
C TYR A 150 -29.87 42.36 23.31
N GLY A 151 -28.87 42.05 22.48
CA GLY A 151 -28.08 43.05 21.76
C GLY A 151 -27.21 43.93 22.67
N SER A 152 -26.83 43.42 23.85
CA SER A 152 -26.12 44.21 24.86
C SER A 152 -24.61 43.98 24.80
N THR A 153 -23.85 44.92 25.36
CA THR A 153 -22.40 44.83 25.54
C THR A 153 -22.06 44.85 27.02
N SER A 154 -21.35 43.83 27.50
CA SER A 154 -20.95 43.72 28.91
C SER A 154 -19.44 43.54 29.01
N THR A 155 -18.78 44.34 29.85
CA THR A 155 -17.34 44.24 30.15
C THR A 155 -17.14 44.13 31.66
N ALA A 156 -16.36 43.15 32.11
CA ALA A 156 -15.98 43.02 33.53
C ALA A 156 -14.52 42.67 33.73
N GLY A 157 -14.04 42.86 34.96
CA GLY A 157 -12.68 42.57 35.38
C GLY A 157 -12.41 41.08 35.62
N PHE A 158 -11.46 40.82 36.52
CA PHE A 158 -11.10 39.49 37.00
C PHE A 158 -12.27 38.83 37.75
N ASN A 159 -12.30 37.48 37.75
CA ASN A 159 -13.21 36.65 38.54
C ASN A 159 -14.69 37.06 38.45
N SER A 160 -15.11 37.42 37.23
CA SER A 160 -16.44 37.99 36.99
C SER A 160 -17.35 37.01 36.26
N SER A 161 -18.67 37.15 36.48
CA SER A 161 -19.69 36.31 35.87
C SER A 161 -20.60 37.12 34.95
N LEU A 162 -20.64 36.76 33.67
CA LEU A 162 -21.36 37.49 32.63
C LEU A 162 -22.41 36.58 31.98
N ILE A 163 -23.69 36.92 32.13
CA ILE A 163 -24.83 36.22 31.51
C ILE A 163 -25.48 37.15 30.49
N ALA A 164 -25.59 36.74 29.23
CA ALA A 164 -26.21 37.56 28.21
C ALA A 164 -27.22 36.83 27.32
N GLY A 165 -28.23 37.58 26.86
CA GLY A 165 -29.19 37.16 25.86
C GLY A 165 -28.62 37.13 24.44
N TYR A 166 -29.52 37.10 23.45
CA TYR A 166 -29.17 36.94 22.03
C TYR A 166 -28.38 38.14 21.48
N GLY A 167 -27.41 37.87 20.60
CA GLY A 167 -26.69 38.90 19.84
C GLY A 167 -25.81 39.80 20.70
N SER A 168 -25.33 39.30 21.85
CA SER A 168 -24.59 40.11 22.82
C SER A 168 -23.09 40.00 22.64
N THR A 169 -22.34 41.01 23.11
CA THR A 169 -20.88 41.01 23.17
C THR A 169 -20.43 41.05 24.62
N GLN A 170 -19.63 40.08 25.05
CA GLN A 170 -19.14 39.97 26.41
C GLN A 170 -17.61 39.90 26.41
N THR A 171 -16.96 40.70 27.27
CA THR A 171 -15.51 40.68 27.47
C THR A 171 -15.18 40.61 28.95
N THR A 172 -14.31 39.69 29.37
CA THR A 172 -13.86 39.58 30.77
C THR A 172 -12.35 39.43 30.91
N GLY A 173 -11.87 39.63 32.14
CA GLY A 173 -10.50 39.33 32.54
C GLY A 173 -10.28 37.84 32.85
N TYR A 174 -9.22 37.58 33.62
CA TYR A 174 -8.80 36.25 34.09
C TYR A 174 -9.87 35.57 34.99
N GLU A 175 -9.89 34.24 35.02
CA GLU A 175 -10.75 33.41 35.91
C GLU A 175 -12.25 33.72 35.83
N SER A 176 -12.76 34.03 34.64
CA SER A 176 -14.13 34.49 34.49
C SER A 176 -15.04 33.45 33.82
N THR A 177 -16.35 33.59 34.06
CA THR A 177 -17.38 32.73 33.47
C THR A 177 -18.33 33.54 32.58
N LEU A 178 -18.46 33.17 31.31
CA LEU A 178 -19.38 33.83 30.37
C LEU A 178 -20.41 32.83 29.85
N THR A 179 -21.69 33.17 29.95
CA THR A 179 -22.80 32.41 29.35
C THR A 179 -23.59 33.31 28.41
N ALA A 180 -23.71 32.92 27.14
CA ALA A 180 -24.45 33.71 26.16
C ALA A 180 -25.40 32.88 25.30
N GLY A 181 -26.49 33.52 24.89
CA GLY A 181 -27.45 32.99 23.93
C GLY A 181 -26.93 32.98 22.48
N TYR A 182 -27.87 32.88 21.53
CA TYR A 182 -27.57 32.75 20.09
C TYR A 182 -26.85 33.97 19.51
N GLY A 183 -25.92 33.73 18.59
CA GLY A 183 -25.27 34.78 17.78
C GLY A 183 -24.39 35.74 18.59
N SER A 184 -23.84 35.27 19.71
CA SER A 184 -23.09 36.12 20.64
C SER A 184 -21.58 36.07 20.38
N THR A 185 -20.87 37.10 20.81
CA THR A 185 -19.41 37.17 20.79
C THR A 185 -18.87 37.23 22.22
N GLN A 186 -18.02 36.28 22.60
CA GLN A 186 -17.42 36.22 23.92
C GLN A 186 -15.90 36.24 23.81
N THR A 187 -15.26 37.07 24.63
CA THR A 187 -13.79 37.11 24.78
C THR A 187 -13.44 37.03 26.26
N ALA A 188 -12.62 36.06 26.64
CA ALA A 188 -12.05 35.97 27.98
C ALA A 188 -10.54 35.80 27.91
N GLN A 189 -9.86 36.11 29.02
CA GLN A 189 -8.44 35.85 29.19
C GLN A 189 -8.22 34.43 29.74
N ASP A 190 -7.11 34.21 30.42
CA ASP A 190 -6.70 32.87 30.86
C ASP A 190 -7.64 32.29 31.94
N ASN A 191 -7.62 30.97 32.07
CA ASN A 191 -8.36 30.19 33.08
C ASN A 191 -9.88 30.45 33.09
N SER A 192 -10.48 30.70 31.93
CA SER A 192 -11.88 31.13 31.82
C SER A 192 -12.79 30.06 31.20
N SER A 193 -14.09 30.12 31.53
CA SER A 193 -15.11 29.19 31.04
C SER A 193 -16.18 29.92 30.23
N LEU A 194 -16.31 29.59 28.95
CA LEU A 194 -17.26 30.21 28.02
C LEU A 194 -18.29 29.17 27.56
N THR A 195 -19.58 29.48 27.73
CA THR A 195 -20.68 28.68 27.21
C THR A 195 -21.54 29.52 26.27
N THR A 196 -21.65 29.09 25.01
CA THR A 196 -22.42 29.82 23.98
C THR A 196 -23.48 28.98 23.29
N GLY A 197 -24.58 29.64 22.90
CA GLY A 197 -25.60 29.11 22.00
C GLY A 197 -25.16 29.05 20.53
N TYR A 198 -26.12 28.80 19.64
CA TYR A 198 -25.90 28.62 18.21
C TYR A 198 -25.27 29.85 17.53
N GLY A 199 -24.39 29.62 16.55
CA GLY A 199 -23.86 30.67 15.68
C GLY A 199 -22.96 31.69 16.39
N SER A 200 -22.36 31.30 17.51
CA SER A 200 -21.60 32.22 18.37
C SER A 200 -20.10 32.16 18.07
N THR A 201 -19.39 33.23 18.45
CA THR A 201 -17.92 33.31 18.38
C THR A 201 -17.35 33.43 19.78
N SER A 202 -16.42 32.56 20.15
CA SER A 202 -15.77 32.57 21.46
C SER A 202 -14.25 32.58 21.32
N THR A 203 -13.57 33.45 22.06
CA THR A 203 -12.11 33.50 22.15
C THR A 203 -11.68 33.42 23.62
N ALA A 204 -10.77 32.51 23.96
CA ALA A 204 -10.20 32.43 25.31
C ALA A 204 -8.68 32.26 25.30
N GLY A 205 -8.05 32.59 26.43
CA GLY A 205 -6.60 32.49 26.64
C GLY A 205 -6.12 31.09 27.02
N TYR A 206 -5.05 31.05 27.81
CA TYR A 206 -4.43 29.85 28.37
C TYR A 206 -5.40 29.08 29.28
N GLN A 207 -5.31 27.74 29.31
CA GLN A 207 -6.06 26.85 30.21
C GLN A 207 -7.57 27.13 30.29
N SER A 208 -8.19 27.40 29.14
CA SER A 208 -9.60 27.79 29.09
C SER A 208 -10.50 26.65 28.57
N SER A 209 -11.78 26.71 28.94
CA SER A 209 -12.82 25.77 28.51
C SER A 209 -13.90 26.49 27.72
N LEU A 210 -14.12 26.08 26.47
CA LEU A 210 -15.16 26.66 25.61
C LEU A 210 -16.16 25.58 25.20
N ILE A 211 -17.44 25.79 25.52
CA ILE A 211 -18.55 24.93 25.12
C ILE A 211 -19.48 25.71 24.20
N ALA A 212 -19.69 25.23 22.99
CA ALA A 212 -20.54 25.92 22.02
C ALA A 212 -21.57 25.00 21.36
N GLY A 213 -22.70 25.60 21.00
CA GLY A 213 -23.74 24.99 20.19
C GLY A 213 -23.34 24.86 18.71
N TYR A 214 -24.33 24.66 17.85
CA TYR A 214 -24.14 24.42 16.42
C TYR A 214 -23.64 25.66 15.68
N GLY A 215 -22.80 25.45 14.65
CA GLY A 215 -22.35 26.49 13.74
C GLY A 215 -21.48 27.56 14.40
N SER A 216 -20.76 27.21 15.46
CA SER A 216 -20.00 28.16 16.28
C SER A 216 -18.54 28.21 15.85
N THR A 217 -17.88 29.34 16.12
CA THR A 217 -16.42 29.51 15.96
C THR A 217 -15.77 29.66 17.32
N GLN A 218 -14.84 28.78 17.67
CA GLN A 218 -14.10 28.84 18.94
C GLN A 218 -12.61 28.95 18.66
N THR A 219 -11.94 29.88 19.34
CA THR A 219 -10.49 30.03 19.33
C THR A 219 -9.98 29.98 20.77
N ALA A 220 -8.99 29.14 21.05
CA ALA A 220 -8.36 29.09 22.37
C ALA A 220 -6.83 29.11 22.29
N GLY A 221 -6.20 29.50 23.40
CA GLY A 221 -4.77 29.43 23.59
C GLY A 221 -4.26 28.02 23.89
N TYR A 222 -3.16 27.95 24.63
CA TYR A 222 -2.48 26.73 25.04
C TYR A 222 -3.25 25.98 26.14
N GLU A 223 -3.12 24.64 26.19
CA GLU A 223 -3.75 23.75 27.19
C GLU A 223 -5.28 23.93 27.34
N SER A 224 -5.98 24.19 26.23
CA SER A 224 -7.41 24.50 26.27
C SER A 224 -8.29 23.34 25.84
N THR A 225 -9.53 23.32 26.33
CA THR A 225 -10.55 22.32 25.98
C THR A 225 -11.70 22.99 25.22
N LEU A 226 -11.96 22.57 23.98
CA LEU A 226 -13.03 23.11 23.15
C LEU A 226 -14.02 21.99 22.80
N THR A 227 -15.29 22.19 23.16
CA THR A 227 -16.39 21.30 22.77
C THR A 227 -17.40 22.05 21.94
N ALA A 228 -17.71 21.56 20.74
CA ALA A 228 -18.68 22.20 19.86
C ALA A 228 -19.65 21.21 19.20
N GLY A 229 -20.84 21.71 18.87
CA GLY A 229 -21.86 20.99 18.11
C GLY A 229 -21.52 20.85 16.62
N TYR A 230 -22.54 20.56 15.81
CA TYR A 230 -22.41 20.31 14.37
C TYR A 230 -21.98 21.56 13.59
N GLY A 231 -21.20 21.36 12.53
CA GLY A 231 -20.81 22.42 11.58
C GLY A 231 -19.97 23.52 12.20
N SER A 232 -19.21 23.21 13.26
CA SER A 232 -18.44 24.21 14.02
C SER A 232 -17.01 24.32 13.51
N CYS A 233 -16.38 25.47 13.78
CA CYS A 233 -14.97 25.73 13.51
C CYS A 233 -14.23 25.91 14.84
N GLN A 234 -13.21 25.10 15.09
CA GLN A 234 -12.39 25.20 16.31
C GLN A 234 -10.92 25.40 15.95
N THR A 235 -10.27 26.38 16.56
CA THR A 235 -8.83 26.59 16.50
C THR A 235 -8.26 26.60 17.91
N ALA A 236 -7.25 25.78 18.17
CA ALA A 236 -6.48 25.89 19.41
C ALA A 236 -4.98 25.89 19.10
N GLN A 237 -4.20 26.33 20.08
CA GLN A 237 -2.74 26.25 20.01
C GLN A 237 -2.27 24.86 20.47
N GLU A 238 -1.16 24.80 21.20
CA GLU A 238 -0.50 23.56 21.60
C GLU A 238 -1.23 22.89 22.78
N GLN A 239 -1.03 21.58 22.90
CA GLN A 239 -1.50 20.73 24.00
C GLN A 239 -3.01 20.84 24.28
N SER A 240 -3.81 21.00 23.23
CA SER A 240 -5.25 21.27 23.36
C SER A 240 -6.12 20.07 23.00
N TRP A 241 -7.33 20.04 23.56
CA TRP A 241 -8.33 18.99 23.33
C TRP A 241 -9.56 19.56 22.63
N LEU A 242 -9.83 19.09 21.40
CA LEU A 242 -10.95 19.55 20.58
C LEU A 242 -11.92 18.40 20.35
N THR A 243 -13.19 18.59 20.72
CA THR A 243 -14.28 17.65 20.45
C THR A 243 -15.38 18.34 19.65
N THR A 244 -15.71 17.79 18.49
CA THR A 244 -16.72 18.37 17.59
C THR A 244 -17.76 17.37 17.10
N GLY A 245 -18.92 17.91 16.72
CA GLY A 245 -19.96 17.16 16.01
C GLY A 245 -19.67 16.95 14.52
N TYR A 246 -20.70 16.58 13.76
CA TYR A 246 -20.58 16.27 12.33
C TYR A 246 -20.26 17.50 11.49
N GLY A 247 -19.51 17.30 10.39
CA GLY A 247 -19.24 18.34 9.40
C GLY A 247 -18.42 19.52 9.93
N SER A 248 -17.60 19.28 10.95
CA SER A 248 -16.85 20.33 11.64
C SER A 248 -15.42 20.45 11.11
N THR A 249 -14.81 21.61 11.34
CA THR A 249 -13.40 21.89 11.03
C THR A 249 -12.64 22.17 12.32
N SER A 250 -11.59 21.41 12.59
CA SER A 250 -10.75 21.58 13.78
C SER A 250 -9.29 21.75 13.39
N THR A 251 -8.61 22.77 13.92
CA THR A 251 -7.18 23.00 13.75
C THR A 251 -6.51 23.10 15.12
N ALA A 252 -5.44 22.34 15.36
CA ALA A 252 -4.64 22.46 16.58
C ALA A 252 -3.14 22.45 16.30
N GLY A 253 -2.37 22.90 17.29
CA GLY A 253 -0.91 22.97 17.24
C GLY A 253 -0.24 21.64 17.62
N TYR A 254 0.90 21.76 18.31
CA TYR A 254 1.71 20.66 18.82
C TYR A 254 0.96 19.83 19.88
N GLU A 255 1.22 18.51 19.92
CA GLU A 255 0.75 17.56 20.95
C GLU A 255 -0.76 17.66 21.27
N SER A 256 -1.59 17.85 20.25
CA SER A 256 -3.02 18.07 20.44
C SER A 256 -3.86 16.84 20.11
N THR A 257 -5.05 16.76 20.71
CA THR A 257 -6.03 15.69 20.46
C THR A 257 -7.30 16.26 19.83
N LEU A 258 -7.68 15.76 18.66
CA LEU A 258 -8.89 16.17 17.94
C LEU A 258 -9.81 14.98 17.75
N ILE A 259 -11.05 15.08 18.23
CA ILE A 259 -12.11 14.09 18.06
C ILE A 259 -13.27 14.73 17.30
N ALA A 260 -13.67 14.12 16.18
CA ALA A 260 -14.76 14.64 15.37
C ALA A 260 -15.70 13.55 14.85
N GLY A 261 -16.93 13.97 14.54
CA GLY A 261 -17.94 13.13 13.91
C GLY A 261 -17.68 12.89 12.42
N TYR A 262 -18.75 12.54 11.70
CA TYR A 262 -18.68 12.20 10.27
C TYR A 262 -18.44 13.45 9.41
N GLY A 263 -17.75 13.28 8.29
CA GLY A 263 -17.55 14.33 7.28
C GLY A 263 -16.73 15.52 7.78
N SER A 264 -15.86 15.31 8.76
CA SER A 264 -15.11 16.39 9.42
C SER A 264 -13.74 16.59 8.79
N THR A 265 -13.19 17.80 8.94
CA THR A 265 -11.82 18.13 8.53
C THR A 265 -10.99 18.47 9.76
N GLN A 266 -9.90 17.74 9.98
CA GLN A 266 -9.01 17.95 11.12
C GLN A 266 -7.57 18.17 10.64
N THR A 267 -6.94 19.23 11.16
CA THR A 267 -5.53 19.55 10.91
C THR A 267 -4.80 19.68 12.22
N ALA A 268 -3.66 19.02 12.38
CA ALA A 268 -2.83 19.16 13.58
C ALA A 268 -1.33 19.29 13.27
N GLY A 269 -0.58 19.79 14.27
CA GLY A 269 0.87 19.87 14.23
C GLY A 269 1.55 18.53 14.57
N TYR A 270 2.80 18.63 15.00
CA TYR A 270 3.62 17.49 15.43
C TYR A 270 3.02 16.75 16.64
N GLY A 271 3.23 15.44 16.71
CA GLY A 271 2.93 14.63 17.90
C GLY A 271 1.44 14.54 18.24
N SER A 272 0.55 14.75 17.26
CA SER A 272 -0.87 14.90 17.50
C SER A 272 -1.67 13.63 17.25
N THR A 273 -2.84 13.52 17.90
CA THR A 273 -3.78 12.41 17.74
C THR A 273 -5.10 12.90 17.16
N LEU A 274 -5.50 12.37 16.01
CA LEU A 274 -6.74 12.73 15.33
C LEU A 274 -7.64 11.50 15.20
N THR A 275 -8.88 11.62 15.67
CA THR A 275 -9.92 10.58 15.51
C THR A 275 -11.14 11.19 14.82
N ALA A 276 -11.58 10.58 13.71
CA ALA A 276 -12.74 11.03 12.97
C ALA A 276 -13.61 9.89 12.44
N GLY A 277 -14.89 10.21 12.21
CA GLY A 277 -15.87 9.28 11.64
C GLY A 277 -15.69 9.06 10.14
N TYR A 278 -16.75 8.61 9.48
CA TYR A 278 -16.76 8.26 8.06
C TYR A 278 -16.62 9.50 7.17
N GLY A 279 -15.99 9.34 6.00
CA GLY A 279 -15.87 10.40 5.00
C GLY A 279 -15.08 11.61 5.47
N SER A 280 -14.18 11.43 6.43
CA SER A 280 -13.43 12.54 7.05
C SER A 280 -12.09 12.77 6.36
N THR A 281 -11.56 13.99 6.50
CA THR A 281 -10.22 14.35 6.05
C THR A 281 -9.36 14.72 7.25
N GLN A 282 -8.23 14.04 7.41
CA GLN A 282 -7.26 14.31 8.48
C GLN A 282 -5.89 14.62 7.89
N THR A 283 -5.28 15.70 8.36
CA THR A 283 -3.90 16.08 8.04
C THR A 283 -3.12 16.31 9.32
N ALA A 284 -1.98 15.64 9.48
CA ALA A 284 -1.06 15.95 10.57
C ALA A 284 0.39 16.00 10.07
N GLN A 285 1.27 16.55 10.90
CA GLN A 285 2.69 16.58 10.62
C GLN A 285 3.35 15.27 11.10
N GLU A 286 4.59 15.36 11.58
CA GLU A 286 5.39 14.21 11.99
C GLU A 286 4.90 13.61 13.31
N GLN A 287 5.26 12.35 13.54
CA GLN A 287 4.99 11.61 14.78
C GLN A 287 3.52 11.59 15.21
N SER A 288 2.60 11.58 14.23
CA SER A 288 1.17 11.71 14.50
C SER A 288 0.42 10.38 14.33
N SER A 289 -0.71 10.28 15.03
CA SER A 289 -1.61 9.11 14.98
C SER A 289 -2.98 9.51 14.46
N LEU A 290 -3.38 8.95 13.32
CA LEU A 290 -4.63 9.26 12.62
C LEU A 290 -5.52 8.02 12.58
N THR A 291 -6.73 8.11 13.12
CA THR A 291 -7.75 7.07 13.05
C THR A 291 -9.00 7.58 12.36
N THR A 292 -9.40 6.94 11.27
CA THR A 292 -10.58 7.32 10.48
C THR A 292 -11.52 6.16 10.15
N GLY A 293 -12.78 6.51 9.88
CA GLY A 293 -13.80 5.57 9.40
C GLY A 293 -13.65 5.23 7.90
N TYR A 294 -14.74 4.75 7.32
CA TYR A 294 -14.78 4.33 5.90
C TYR A 294 -14.72 5.55 4.97
N GLY A 295 -14.16 5.37 3.77
CA GLY A 295 -14.13 6.38 2.72
C GLY A 295 -13.40 7.67 3.11
N SER A 296 -12.42 7.56 4.02
CA SER A 296 -11.74 8.72 4.59
C SER A 296 -10.40 8.97 3.92
N THR A 297 -9.89 10.20 4.04
CA THR A 297 -8.56 10.60 3.56
C THR A 297 -7.69 11.00 4.75
N SER A 298 -6.50 10.40 4.85
CA SER A 298 -5.55 10.68 5.93
C SER A 298 -4.16 10.95 5.37
N THR A 299 -3.56 12.07 5.74
CA THR A 299 -2.19 12.44 5.36
C THR A 299 -1.37 12.74 6.61
N ALA A 300 -0.19 12.11 6.74
CA ALA A 300 0.76 12.43 7.81
C ALA A 300 2.21 12.51 7.33
N GLY A 301 3.07 13.10 8.16
CA GLY A 301 4.49 13.24 7.90
C GLY A 301 5.32 12.00 8.27
N TYR A 302 6.55 12.25 8.70
CA TYR A 302 7.53 11.25 9.15
C TYR A 302 7.03 10.47 10.39
N SER A 303 7.40 9.19 10.49
CA SER A 303 7.17 8.32 11.65
C SER A 303 5.74 8.35 12.20
N SER A 304 4.76 8.28 11.31
CA SER A 304 3.35 8.40 11.66
C SER A 304 2.60 7.07 11.52
N THR A 305 1.49 6.96 12.25
CA THR A 305 0.59 5.79 12.21
C THR A 305 -0.78 6.20 11.70
N LEU A 306 -1.24 5.55 10.62
CA LEU A 306 -2.56 5.80 10.04
C LEU A 306 -3.38 4.50 10.08
N VAL A 307 -4.59 4.59 10.64
CA VAL A 307 -5.58 3.50 10.66
C VAL A 307 -6.86 3.99 10.00
N ALA A 308 -7.32 3.28 8.98
CA ALA A 308 -8.52 3.66 8.25
C ALA A 308 -9.42 2.45 7.93
N GLY A 309 -10.70 2.72 7.77
CA GLY A 309 -11.69 1.74 7.32
C GLY A 309 -11.58 1.38 5.84
N TYR A 310 -12.67 0.89 5.27
CA TYR A 310 -12.76 0.45 3.88
C TYR A 310 -12.81 1.63 2.90
N GLY A 311 -12.25 1.44 1.71
CA GLY A 311 -12.28 2.43 0.62
C GLY A 311 -11.57 3.73 0.96
N SER A 312 -10.61 3.70 1.87
CA SER A 312 -9.92 4.89 2.36
C SER A 312 -8.63 5.16 1.59
N THR A 313 -8.18 6.41 1.63
CA THR A 313 -6.90 6.85 1.05
C THR A 313 -5.97 7.31 2.17
N GLN A 314 -4.79 6.70 2.25
CA GLN A 314 -3.78 7.03 3.25
C GLN A 314 -2.46 7.41 2.58
N THR A 315 -1.86 8.51 3.02
CA THR A 315 -0.54 8.98 2.58
C THR A 315 0.33 9.27 3.79
N ALA A 316 1.54 8.69 3.84
CA ALA A 316 2.50 9.00 4.90
C ALA A 316 3.93 9.19 4.38
N GLY A 317 4.78 9.79 5.20
CA GLY A 317 6.20 9.99 4.91
C GLY A 317 7.05 8.74 5.18
N PHE A 318 8.32 8.97 5.46
CA PHE A 318 9.31 7.95 5.83
C PHE A 318 8.97 7.26 7.16
N ASN A 319 9.37 6.00 7.31
CA ASN A 319 9.26 5.19 8.54
C ASN A 319 7.84 5.15 9.12
N SER A 320 6.83 5.02 8.25
CA SER A 320 5.43 5.12 8.66
C SER A 320 4.71 3.77 8.60
N SER A 321 3.64 3.65 9.40
CA SER A 321 2.77 2.47 9.45
C SER A 321 1.35 2.82 9.01
N LEU A 322 0.86 2.14 7.97
CA LEU A 322 -0.47 2.35 7.41
C LEU A 322 -1.26 1.05 7.48
N THR A 323 -2.44 1.09 8.10
CA THR A 323 -3.40 -0.01 8.12
C THR A 323 -4.73 0.44 7.52
N ALA A 324 -5.23 -0.29 6.52
CA ALA A 324 -6.46 0.03 5.82
C ALA A 324 -7.36 -1.20 5.56
N GLY A 325 -8.67 -0.97 5.38
CA GLY A 325 -9.64 -2.01 5.01
C GLY A 325 -9.58 -2.41 3.53
N TYR A 326 -10.58 -3.17 3.06
CA TYR A 326 -10.75 -3.54 1.64
C TYR A 326 -10.85 -2.33 0.71
N GLY A 327 -10.35 -2.49 -0.52
CA GLY A 327 -10.49 -1.50 -1.59
C GLY A 327 -9.78 -0.17 -1.31
N SER A 328 -8.79 -0.18 -0.43
CA SER A 328 -8.11 1.04 0.01
C SER A 328 -6.87 1.34 -0.83
N THR A 329 -6.46 2.59 -0.81
CA THR A 329 -5.20 3.06 -1.44
C THR A 329 -4.27 3.59 -0.37
N SER A 330 -3.07 3.03 -0.26
CA SER A 330 -2.06 3.45 0.71
C SER A 330 -0.75 3.80 0.01
N THR A 331 -0.21 4.97 0.28
CA THR A 331 1.09 5.43 -0.23
C THR A 331 2.00 5.82 0.93
N ALA A 332 3.22 5.29 0.98
CA ALA A 332 4.21 5.69 1.98
C ALA A 332 5.60 5.93 1.38
N GLY A 333 6.47 6.59 2.16
CA GLY A 333 7.87 6.78 1.81
C GLY A 333 8.72 5.52 2.02
N TYR A 334 10.01 5.72 2.30
CA TYR A 334 10.96 4.65 2.58
C TYR A 334 10.75 4.03 3.98
N GLU A 335 11.28 2.83 4.19
CA GLU A 335 11.25 2.11 5.48
C GLU A 335 9.85 1.98 6.08
N SER A 336 8.83 1.84 5.23
CA SER A 336 7.44 1.90 5.67
C SER A 336 6.75 0.54 5.64
N THR A 337 5.74 0.38 6.50
CA THR A 337 4.92 -0.83 6.58
C THR A 337 3.47 -0.52 6.19
N LEU A 338 2.96 -1.18 5.16
CA LEU A 338 1.59 -1.01 4.67
C LEU A 338 0.83 -2.35 4.79
N ILE A 339 -0.31 -2.33 5.47
CA ILE A 339 -1.20 -3.49 5.63
C ILE A 339 -2.58 -3.12 5.11
N ALA A 340 -3.11 -3.89 4.16
CA ALA A 340 -4.43 -3.64 3.60
C ALA A 340 -5.21 -4.94 3.36
N GLY A 341 -6.53 -4.80 3.22
CA GLY A 341 -7.40 -5.93 2.88
C GLY A 341 -7.36 -6.29 1.38
N TYR A 342 -8.31 -7.14 0.97
CA TYR A 342 -8.64 -7.45 -0.43
C TYR A 342 -8.81 -6.22 -1.34
N GLY A 343 -8.39 -6.38 -2.61
CA GLY A 343 -8.61 -5.41 -3.68
C GLY A 343 -7.92 -4.07 -3.46
N SER A 344 -6.86 -4.04 -2.65
CA SER A 344 -6.20 -2.79 -2.26
C SER A 344 -5.04 -2.47 -3.18
N THR A 345 -4.68 -1.18 -3.22
CA THR A 345 -3.50 -0.68 -3.93
C THR A 345 -2.53 -0.10 -2.91
N GLN A 346 -1.29 -0.61 -2.90
CA GLN A 346 -0.24 -0.16 -1.99
C GLN A 346 1.00 0.25 -2.78
N THR A 347 1.53 1.43 -2.47
CA THR A 347 2.78 1.95 -3.04
C THR A 347 3.72 2.38 -1.93
N ALA A 348 4.95 1.89 -1.92
CA ALA A 348 5.98 2.35 -0.99
C ALA A 348 7.33 2.59 -1.67
N GLY A 349 8.26 3.20 -0.94
CA GLY A 349 9.64 3.37 -1.40
C GLY A 349 10.53 2.14 -1.17
N TYR A 350 11.83 2.36 -1.02
CA TYR A 350 12.84 1.38 -0.63
C TYR A 350 12.60 0.79 0.77
N ASP A 351 13.18 -0.39 1.00
CA ASP A 351 13.24 -1.06 2.32
C ASP A 351 11.87 -1.18 3.00
N SER A 352 10.81 -1.36 2.21
CA SER A 352 9.43 -1.32 2.69
C SER A 352 8.80 -2.71 2.73
N ILE A 353 7.79 -2.85 3.59
CA ILE A 353 7.00 -4.07 3.77
C ILE A 353 5.56 -3.79 3.38
N LEU A 354 5.05 -4.52 2.39
CA LEU A 354 3.67 -4.40 1.93
C LEU A 354 2.97 -5.75 2.10
N THR A 355 1.82 -5.75 2.75
CA THR A 355 0.96 -6.93 2.91
C THR A 355 -0.47 -6.60 2.50
N ALA A 356 -1.02 -7.39 1.58
CA ALA A 356 -2.42 -7.25 1.18
C ALA A 356 -3.13 -8.59 0.92
N GLY A 357 -4.46 -8.54 0.88
CA GLY A 357 -5.30 -9.70 0.55
C GLY A 357 -5.31 -10.04 -0.95
N TYR A 358 -6.23 -10.94 -1.33
CA TYR A 358 -6.62 -11.27 -2.71
C TYR A 358 -6.87 -10.06 -3.61
N GLY A 359 -6.48 -10.19 -4.88
CA GLY A 359 -6.78 -9.23 -5.94
C GLY A 359 -6.13 -7.87 -5.73
N SER A 360 -5.02 -7.81 -4.99
CA SER A 360 -4.38 -6.55 -4.63
C SER A 360 -3.23 -6.21 -5.57
N THR A 361 -2.87 -4.93 -5.61
CA THR A 361 -1.70 -4.43 -6.35
C THR A 361 -0.71 -3.81 -5.38
N LEU A 362 0.50 -4.36 -5.32
CA LEU A 362 1.57 -3.89 -4.46
C LEU A 362 2.73 -3.42 -5.34
N THR A 363 3.22 -2.21 -5.10
CA THR A 363 4.40 -1.65 -5.77
C THR A 363 5.37 -1.12 -4.74
N ALA A 364 6.63 -1.55 -4.78
CA ALA A 364 7.70 -0.96 -3.99
C ALA A 364 8.95 -0.75 -4.84
N LEU A 365 9.93 -0.03 -4.29
CA LEU A 365 11.25 0.10 -4.92
C LEU A 365 12.15 -1.05 -4.47
N ASP A 366 13.46 -0.82 -4.39
CA ASP A 366 14.46 -1.84 -4.09
C ASP A 366 14.37 -2.33 -2.63
N SER A 367 14.95 -3.51 -2.39
CA SER A 367 15.12 -4.15 -1.07
C SER A 367 13.82 -4.33 -0.28
N SER A 368 12.69 -4.46 -0.99
CA SER A 368 11.37 -4.49 -0.37
C SER A 368 10.78 -5.90 -0.28
N THR A 369 9.89 -6.10 0.67
CA THR A 369 9.15 -7.35 0.86
C THR A 369 7.67 -7.14 0.57
N LEU A 370 7.15 -7.86 -0.42
CA LEU A 370 5.75 -7.83 -0.80
C LEU A 370 5.11 -9.19 -0.51
N THR A 371 3.93 -9.17 0.11
CA THR A 371 3.13 -10.37 0.34
C THR A 371 1.68 -10.12 -0.02
N ALA A 372 1.16 -10.89 -0.97
CA ALA A 372 -0.21 -10.75 -1.46
C ALA A 372 -0.96 -12.08 -1.58
N GLY A 373 -2.29 -12.00 -1.55
CA GLY A 373 -3.15 -13.17 -1.77
C GLY A 373 -3.20 -13.64 -3.23
N TYR A 374 -4.10 -14.57 -3.52
CA TYR A 374 -4.54 -14.99 -4.86
C TYR A 374 -4.86 -13.83 -5.82
N GLY A 375 -4.50 -14.01 -7.10
CA GLY A 375 -4.86 -13.10 -8.18
C GLY A 375 -4.26 -11.71 -8.04
N SER A 376 -3.13 -11.58 -7.33
CA SER A 376 -2.53 -10.28 -7.03
C SER A 376 -1.42 -9.93 -8.01
N THR A 377 -1.10 -8.64 -8.06
CA THR A 377 0.03 -8.11 -8.82
C THR A 377 1.05 -7.50 -7.88
N GLU A 378 2.29 -7.96 -7.95
CA GLU A 378 3.39 -7.44 -7.14
C GLU A 378 4.52 -6.96 -8.07
N ILE A 379 5.00 -5.75 -7.83
CA ILE A 379 6.09 -5.12 -8.59
C ILE A 379 7.12 -4.56 -7.60
N ALA A 380 8.37 -4.99 -7.71
CA ALA A 380 9.45 -4.44 -6.92
C ALA A 380 10.76 -4.27 -7.72
N GLY A 381 11.70 -3.57 -7.11
CA GLY A 381 13.01 -3.28 -7.70
C GLY A 381 14.04 -4.38 -7.46
N PHE A 382 15.29 -3.97 -7.32
CA PHE A 382 16.45 -4.80 -6.98
C PHE A 382 16.30 -5.44 -5.59
N GLY A 383 16.91 -6.62 -5.39
CA GLY A 383 17.09 -7.20 -4.05
C GLY A 383 15.79 -7.52 -3.30
N SER A 384 14.68 -7.71 -4.01
CA SER A 384 13.35 -7.75 -3.41
C SER A 384 12.82 -9.17 -3.26
N SER A 385 11.91 -9.36 -2.29
CA SER A 385 11.26 -10.63 -2.00
C SER A 385 9.75 -10.51 -2.19
N LEU A 386 9.19 -11.28 -3.13
CA LEU A 386 7.77 -11.25 -3.48
C LEU A 386 7.14 -12.61 -3.18
N MET A 387 6.00 -12.62 -2.48
CA MET A 387 5.26 -13.83 -2.15
C MET A 387 3.77 -13.66 -2.46
N ALA A 388 3.27 -14.44 -3.42
CA ALA A 388 1.88 -14.36 -3.85
C ALA A 388 1.18 -15.72 -3.89
N GLY A 389 -0.16 -15.69 -3.81
CA GLY A 389 -0.99 -16.88 -3.98
C GLY A 389 -1.08 -17.36 -5.44
N TYR A 390 -1.96 -18.33 -5.70
CA TYR A 390 -2.42 -18.78 -7.02
C TYR A 390 -2.82 -17.64 -7.97
N GLY A 391 -2.52 -17.83 -9.25
CA GLY A 391 -2.96 -16.95 -10.34
C GLY A 391 -2.38 -15.54 -10.27
N SER A 392 -1.24 -15.36 -9.61
CA SER A 392 -0.66 -14.05 -9.36
C SER A 392 0.39 -13.68 -10.40
N SER A 393 0.68 -12.38 -10.51
CA SER A 393 1.71 -11.85 -11.39
C SER A 393 2.77 -11.10 -10.58
N GLN A 394 4.02 -11.53 -10.67
CA GLN A 394 5.14 -10.94 -9.94
C GLN A 394 6.21 -10.45 -10.91
N THR A 395 6.65 -9.20 -10.75
CA THR A 395 7.76 -8.61 -11.50
C THR A 395 8.79 -8.05 -10.52
N ALA A 396 10.04 -8.47 -10.64
CA ALA A 396 11.14 -7.92 -9.83
C ALA A 396 12.39 -7.60 -10.66
N GLY A 397 13.30 -6.83 -10.06
CA GLY A 397 14.60 -6.50 -10.62
C GLY A 397 15.62 -7.66 -10.54
N TYR A 398 16.89 -7.28 -10.37
CA TYR A 398 18.00 -8.21 -10.18
C TYR A 398 18.04 -8.72 -8.73
N GLU A 399 18.73 -9.84 -8.50
CA GLU A 399 18.97 -10.39 -7.16
C GLU A 399 17.68 -10.60 -6.34
N SER A 400 16.60 -10.98 -7.01
CA SER A 400 15.27 -11.03 -6.41
C SER A 400 14.78 -12.45 -6.21
N THR A 401 13.95 -12.64 -5.19
CA THR A 401 13.30 -13.94 -4.90
C THR A 401 11.80 -13.81 -5.07
N LEU A 402 11.23 -14.62 -5.96
CA LEU A 402 9.81 -14.66 -6.25
C LEU A 402 9.27 -16.04 -5.88
N THR A 403 8.20 -16.07 -5.10
CA THR A 403 7.45 -17.28 -4.77
C THR A 403 5.98 -17.08 -5.08
N ALA A 404 5.41 -17.98 -5.88
CA ALA A 404 3.99 -17.93 -6.25
C ALA A 404 3.30 -19.30 -6.23
N GLY A 405 1.98 -19.28 -6.14
CA GLY A 405 1.16 -20.50 -6.28
C GLY A 405 1.06 -21.01 -7.73
N TYR A 406 0.19 -21.99 -7.94
CA TYR A 406 -0.29 -22.48 -9.24
C TYR A 406 -0.76 -21.38 -10.20
N GLY A 407 -0.51 -21.57 -11.49
CA GLY A 407 -1.02 -20.71 -12.57
C GLY A 407 -0.46 -19.30 -12.54
N SER A 408 0.70 -19.09 -11.92
CA SER A 408 1.27 -17.76 -11.70
C SER A 408 2.27 -17.38 -12.80
N THR A 409 2.46 -16.09 -12.98
CA THR A 409 3.48 -15.52 -13.89
C THR A 409 4.53 -14.79 -13.07
N GLN A 410 5.79 -15.17 -13.24
CA GLN A 410 6.91 -14.54 -12.55
C GLN A 410 7.92 -14.04 -13.57
N MET A 411 8.37 -12.80 -13.41
CA MET A 411 9.42 -12.19 -14.20
C MET A 411 10.46 -11.56 -13.28
N ALA A 412 11.74 -11.91 -13.48
CA ALA A 412 12.84 -11.24 -12.82
C ALA A 412 14.01 -11.01 -13.76
N ALA A 413 14.93 -10.13 -13.37
CA ALA A 413 16.17 -9.92 -14.11
C ALA A 413 17.21 -11.00 -13.76
N ARG A 414 18.51 -10.65 -13.74
CA ARG A 414 19.61 -11.60 -13.49
C ARG A 414 19.75 -11.93 -12.01
N ASP A 415 20.42 -13.05 -11.73
CA ASP A 415 20.77 -13.49 -10.38
C ASP A 415 19.54 -13.72 -9.48
N SER A 416 18.42 -14.11 -10.09
CA SER A 416 17.14 -14.23 -9.39
C SER A 416 16.70 -15.68 -9.21
N THR A 417 15.88 -15.90 -8.18
CA THR A 417 15.29 -17.21 -7.86
C THR A 417 13.77 -17.14 -7.97
N LEU A 418 13.19 -17.98 -8.82
CA LEU A 418 11.74 -18.06 -9.03
C LEU A 418 11.24 -19.44 -8.62
N THR A 419 10.26 -19.50 -7.74
CA THR A 419 9.58 -20.74 -7.34
C THR A 419 8.09 -20.62 -7.58
N ALA A 420 7.51 -21.50 -8.39
CA ALA A 420 6.06 -21.52 -8.60
C ALA A 420 5.45 -22.91 -8.55
N GLY A 421 4.12 -22.94 -8.40
CA GLY A 421 3.35 -24.17 -8.54
C GLY A 421 3.21 -24.65 -9.99
N TYR A 422 2.37 -25.64 -10.19
CA TYR A 422 1.85 -26.15 -11.45
C TYR A 422 1.31 -25.09 -12.41
N GLY A 423 1.48 -25.33 -13.72
CA GLY A 423 0.91 -24.50 -14.78
C GLY A 423 1.44 -23.07 -14.80
N SER A 424 2.64 -22.84 -14.24
CA SER A 424 3.17 -21.49 -14.06
C SER A 424 4.13 -21.10 -15.18
N THR A 425 4.27 -19.80 -15.39
CA THR A 425 5.23 -19.21 -16.33
C THR A 425 6.31 -18.47 -15.55
N GLY A 426 7.58 -18.81 -15.77
CA GLY A 426 8.72 -18.15 -15.15
C GLY A 426 9.69 -17.64 -16.21
N VAL A 427 10.05 -16.37 -16.15
CA VAL A 427 11.07 -15.76 -17.00
C VAL A 427 12.12 -15.09 -16.13
N ALA A 428 13.39 -15.49 -16.27
CA ALA A 428 14.50 -14.83 -15.57
C ALA A 428 15.69 -14.55 -16.50
N GLY A 429 16.57 -13.66 -16.05
CA GLY A 429 17.81 -13.31 -16.73
C GLY A 429 18.88 -14.41 -16.70
N GLN A 430 20.14 -13.99 -16.72
CA GLN A 430 21.29 -14.90 -16.59
C GLN A 430 21.46 -15.31 -15.13
N ASP A 431 22.23 -16.36 -14.88
CA ASP A 431 22.66 -16.78 -13.54
C ASP A 431 21.46 -16.99 -12.59
N SER A 432 20.34 -17.45 -13.13
CA SER A 432 19.06 -17.54 -12.42
C SER A 432 18.64 -18.99 -12.17
N SER A 433 17.84 -19.19 -11.12
CA SER A 433 17.26 -20.48 -10.75
C SER A 433 15.74 -20.43 -10.84
N LEU A 434 15.15 -21.32 -11.63
CA LEU A 434 13.69 -21.40 -11.82
C LEU A 434 13.21 -22.80 -11.46
N ILE A 435 12.25 -22.88 -10.55
CA ILE A 435 11.62 -24.12 -10.13
C ILE A 435 10.11 -23.99 -10.30
N ALA A 436 9.50 -24.93 -11.01
CA ALA A 436 8.05 -24.97 -11.13
C ALA A 436 7.48 -26.39 -11.12
N GLY A 437 6.17 -26.50 -10.94
CA GLY A 437 5.47 -27.77 -10.99
C GLY A 437 5.30 -28.33 -12.42
N TYR A 438 4.48 -29.36 -12.57
CA TYR A 438 4.03 -29.88 -13.88
C TYR A 438 3.36 -28.83 -14.76
N GLY A 439 3.43 -29.04 -16.08
CA GLY A 439 2.78 -28.20 -17.09
C GLY A 439 3.30 -26.76 -17.13
N SER A 440 4.51 -26.52 -16.65
CA SER A 440 5.05 -25.17 -16.50
C SER A 440 5.92 -24.77 -17.68
N SER A 441 6.04 -23.46 -17.92
CA SER A 441 6.91 -22.87 -18.95
C SER A 441 7.98 -22.01 -18.30
N LEU A 442 9.22 -22.46 -18.36
CA LEU A 442 10.36 -21.77 -17.75
C LEU A 442 11.33 -21.31 -18.83
N THR A 443 11.62 -20.02 -18.87
CA THR A 443 12.61 -19.42 -19.77
C THR A 443 13.67 -18.69 -18.97
N SER A 444 14.93 -18.95 -19.28
CA SER A 444 16.03 -18.21 -18.67
C SER A 444 17.15 -17.91 -19.65
N GLY A 445 18.04 -17.04 -19.24
CA GLY A 445 19.28 -16.74 -19.92
C GLY A 445 20.32 -17.88 -19.84
N VAL A 446 21.59 -17.46 -19.82
CA VAL A 446 22.84 -18.20 -19.74
C VAL A 446 23.12 -18.53 -18.28
N ARG A 447 23.78 -19.67 -18.04
CA ARG A 447 24.22 -20.12 -16.71
C ARG A 447 23.05 -20.30 -15.73
N SER A 448 21.95 -20.86 -16.22
CA SER A 448 20.73 -20.99 -15.43
C SER A 448 20.40 -22.43 -15.08
N PHE A 449 19.65 -22.59 -13.99
CA PHE A 449 19.12 -23.86 -13.53
C PHE A 449 17.60 -23.83 -13.65
N LEU A 450 17.03 -24.73 -14.45
CA LEU A 450 15.59 -24.85 -14.62
C LEU A 450 15.16 -26.25 -14.20
N THR A 451 14.20 -26.33 -13.29
CA THR A 451 13.58 -27.59 -12.86
C THR A 451 12.07 -27.48 -12.97
N ALA A 452 11.45 -28.43 -13.68
CA ALA A 452 9.99 -28.51 -13.75
C ALA A 452 9.44 -29.93 -13.67
N GLY A 453 8.14 -30.06 -13.42
CA GLY A 453 7.45 -31.34 -13.44
C GLY A 453 7.26 -31.92 -14.84
N TYR A 454 6.38 -32.91 -14.96
CA TYR A 454 6.00 -33.52 -16.25
C TYR A 454 5.26 -32.53 -17.17
N GLY A 455 5.34 -32.75 -18.48
CA GLY A 455 4.64 -31.94 -19.49
C GLY A 455 5.11 -30.50 -19.56
N SER A 456 6.35 -30.21 -19.15
CA SER A 456 6.84 -28.84 -19.02
C SER A 456 7.70 -28.43 -20.21
N THR A 457 7.80 -27.12 -20.43
CA THR A 457 8.68 -26.52 -21.44
C THR A 457 9.77 -25.73 -20.73
N LEU A 458 11.04 -26.08 -20.97
CA LEU A 458 12.19 -25.39 -20.40
C LEU A 458 13.07 -24.86 -21.52
N ILE A 459 13.36 -23.57 -21.50
CA ILE A 459 14.20 -22.89 -22.48
C ILE A 459 15.32 -22.15 -21.75
N SER A 460 16.56 -22.39 -22.15
CA SER A 460 17.69 -21.66 -21.58
C SER A 460 18.79 -21.36 -22.60
N GLY A 461 19.65 -20.41 -22.28
CA GLY A 461 20.83 -20.06 -23.07
C GLY A 461 22.00 -21.05 -22.89
N LEU A 462 23.20 -20.48 -22.94
CA LEU A 462 24.49 -21.17 -22.84
C LEU A 462 24.75 -21.68 -21.42
N HIS A 463 25.41 -22.84 -21.28
CA HIS A 463 25.95 -23.32 -20.01
C HIS A 463 24.89 -23.54 -18.92
N SER A 464 23.75 -24.08 -19.30
CA SER A 464 22.59 -24.24 -18.41
C SER A 464 22.28 -25.69 -18.11
N VAL A 465 21.55 -25.91 -17.01
CA VAL A 465 21.08 -27.22 -16.59
C VAL A 465 19.56 -27.21 -16.57
N LEU A 466 18.95 -28.11 -17.34
CA LEU A 466 17.50 -28.24 -17.44
C LEU A 466 17.11 -29.66 -16.98
N THR A 467 16.20 -29.74 -16.02
CA THR A 467 15.66 -30.99 -15.52
C THR A 467 14.14 -30.95 -15.59
N ALA A 468 13.51 -31.93 -16.26
CA ALA A 468 12.06 -32.03 -16.31
C ALA A 468 11.56 -33.47 -16.16
N GLY A 469 10.27 -33.61 -15.89
CA GLY A 469 9.60 -34.91 -15.86
C GLY A 469 9.32 -35.49 -17.24
N TYR A 470 8.44 -36.49 -17.29
CA TYR A 470 7.96 -37.14 -18.51
C TYR A 470 7.27 -36.17 -19.48
N GLY A 471 7.34 -36.45 -20.78
CA GLY A 471 6.61 -35.68 -21.80
C GLY A 471 7.04 -34.22 -21.92
N SER A 472 8.27 -33.89 -21.55
CA SER A 472 8.73 -32.50 -21.46
C SER A 472 9.54 -32.09 -22.69
N SER A 473 9.57 -30.78 -22.97
CA SER A 473 10.36 -30.19 -24.05
C SER A 473 11.45 -29.29 -23.48
N LEU A 474 12.71 -29.63 -23.72
CA LEU A 474 13.87 -28.90 -23.22
C LEU A 474 14.69 -28.37 -24.40
N THR A 475 14.92 -27.06 -24.41
CA THR A 475 15.77 -26.40 -25.41
C THR A 475 16.88 -25.63 -24.72
N SER A 476 18.13 -25.86 -25.11
CA SER A 476 19.26 -25.09 -24.58
C SER A 476 20.33 -24.77 -25.62
N GLY A 477 21.20 -23.82 -25.28
CA GLY A 477 22.36 -23.45 -26.07
C GLY A 477 23.50 -24.49 -26.03
N MET A 478 24.73 -23.98 -26.09
CA MET A 478 25.94 -24.81 -26.04
C MET A 478 26.31 -25.16 -24.59
N ARG A 479 27.09 -26.23 -24.40
CA ARG A 479 27.65 -26.61 -23.09
C ARG A 479 26.58 -26.83 -22.02
N SER A 480 25.42 -27.31 -22.41
CA SER A 480 24.27 -27.48 -21.51
C SER A 480 24.02 -28.94 -21.19
N SER A 481 23.38 -29.18 -20.04
CA SER A 481 22.98 -30.50 -19.58
C SER A 481 21.46 -30.58 -19.49
N LEU A 482 20.84 -31.48 -20.25
CA LEU A 482 19.40 -31.67 -20.29
C LEU A 482 19.06 -33.06 -19.78
N THR A 483 18.16 -33.15 -18.80
CA THR A 483 17.65 -34.40 -18.26
C THR A 483 16.12 -34.39 -18.30
N ALA A 484 15.51 -35.39 -18.91
CA ALA A 484 14.07 -35.53 -18.98
C ALA A 484 13.62 -36.99 -18.92
N GLY A 485 12.34 -37.22 -18.61
CA GLY A 485 11.78 -38.56 -18.55
C GLY A 485 11.45 -39.17 -19.92
N TYR A 486 10.74 -40.31 -19.91
CA TYR A 486 9.99 -40.89 -21.02
C TYR A 486 9.27 -39.85 -21.90
N GLY A 487 9.26 -40.07 -23.21
CA GLY A 487 8.47 -39.29 -24.17
C GLY A 487 8.92 -37.84 -24.33
N SER A 488 10.18 -37.52 -24.03
CA SER A 488 10.64 -36.13 -23.99
C SER A 488 11.39 -35.69 -25.23
N ASN A 489 11.33 -34.40 -25.53
CA ASN A 489 12.05 -33.76 -26.63
C ASN A 489 13.16 -32.90 -26.07
N GLN A 490 14.39 -33.11 -26.55
CA GLN A 490 15.55 -32.35 -26.10
C GLN A 490 16.32 -31.81 -27.30
N ILE A 491 16.59 -30.51 -27.29
CA ILE A 491 17.40 -29.83 -28.30
C ILE A 491 18.51 -29.08 -27.59
N ALA A 492 19.75 -29.36 -28.00
CA ALA A 492 20.89 -28.53 -27.59
C ALA A 492 21.87 -28.32 -28.74
N SER A 493 22.83 -27.42 -28.54
CA SER A 493 23.85 -27.13 -29.55
C SER A 493 25.14 -27.92 -29.28
N HIS A 494 26.28 -27.25 -29.41
CA HIS A 494 27.63 -27.80 -29.30
C HIS A 494 28.01 -28.21 -27.87
N LYS A 495 28.69 -29.36 -27.74
CA LYS A 495 29.29 -29.84 -26.49
C LYS A 495 28.28 -29.98 -25.35
N SER A 496 27.10 -30.49 -25.67
CA SER A 496 25.99 -30.65 -24.72
C SER A 496 25.77 -32.12 -24.37
N SER A 497 25.17 -32.35 -23.20
CA SER A 497 24.83 -33.69 -22.70
C SER A 497 23.31 -33.79 -22.55
N LEU A 498 22.71 -34.78 -23.21
CA LEU A 498 21.27 -35.01 -23.25
C LEU A 498 20.98 -36.41 -22.69
N ILE A 499 20.16 -36.49 -21.65
CA ILE A 499 19.72 -37.74 -21.03
C ILE A 499 18.20 -37.77 -21.03
N ALA A 500 17.61 -38.78 -21.67
CA ALA A 500 16.17 -38.94 -21.75
C ALA A 500 15.74 -40.38 -21.41
N GLY A 501 14.46 -40.56 -21.10
CA GLY A 501 13.87 -41.88 -20.91
C GLY A 501 13.64 -42.63 -22.23
N HIS A 502 12.74 -43.60 -22.21
CA HIS A 502 12.30 -44.30 -23.43
C HIS A 502 11.50 -43.38 -24.35
N GLU A 503 11.38 -43.76 -25.62
CA GLU A 503 10.52 -43.10 -26.62
C GLU A 503 10.77 -41.59 -26.73
N SER A 504 12.04 -41.19 -26.62
CA SER A 504 12.43 -39.77 -26.57
C SER A 504 13.14 -39.33 -27.84
N THR A 505 13.07 -38.03 -28.13
CA THR A 505 13.76 -37.42 -29.27
C THR A 505 14.85 -36.49 -28.77
N GLN A 506 16.07 -36.67 -29.25
CA GLN A 506 17.22 -35.87 -28.87
C GLN A 506 17.95 -35.34 -30.10
N ILE A 507 18.18 -34.02 -30.16
CA ILE A 507 18.94 -33.36 -31.22
C ILE A 507 20.07 -32.57 -30.59
N ALA A 508 21.31 -32.82 -31.01
CA ALA A 508 22.46 -32.07 -30.54
C ALA A 508 23.45 -31.68 -31.65
N GLY A 509 24.25 -30.66 -31.38
CA GLY A 509 25.34 -30.25 -32.25
C GLY A 509 26.58 -31.16 -32.17
N HIS A 510 27.71 -30.62 -32.64
CA HIS A 510 29.02 -31.27 -32.60
C HIS A 510 29.54 -31.51 -31.18
N LYS A 511 30.30 -32.61 -30.98
CA LYS A 511 30.93 -33.01 -29.70
C LYS A 511 29.93 -33.25 -28.55
N SER A 512 28.74 -33.77 -28.87
CA SER A 512 27.69 -33.95 -27.87
C SER A 512 27.53 -35.42 -27.44
N MET A 513 26.92 -35.63 -26.28
CA MET A 513 26.57 -36.94 -25.75
C MET A 513 25.06 -37.05 -25.61
N LEU A 514 24.48 -38.10 -26.20
CA LEU A 514 23.05 -38.37 -26.16
C LEU A 514 22.85 -39.77 -25.57
N ILE A 515 22.03 -39.87 -24.53
CA ILE A 515 21.65 -41.12 -23.87
C ILE A 515 20.12 -41.18 -23.80
N ALA A 516 19.54 -42.25 -24.30
CA ALA A 516 18.10 -42.48 -24.26
C ALA A 516 17.74 -43.96 -24.06
N GLY A 517 16.49 -44.22 -23.66
CA GLY A 517 15.95 -45.58 -23.52
C GLY A 517 15.58 -46.23 -24.85
N LYS A 518 14.91 -47.39 -24.77
CA LYS A 518 14.27 -48.08 -25.92
C LYS A 518 13.36 -47.14 -26.72
N GLY A 519 13.29 -47.33 -28.05
CA GLY A 519 12.32 -46.63 -28.89
C GLY A 519 12.70 -45.17 -29.20
N SER A 520 13.95 -44.78 -28.99
CA SER A 520 14.35 -43.37 -29.04
C SER A 520 14.96 -42.97 -30.37
N SER A 521 14.84 -41.69 -30.71
CA SER A 521 15.42 -41.08 -31.90
C SER A 521 16.48 -40.06 -31.52
N GLN A 522 17.71 -40.25 -31.99
CA GLN A 522 18.86 -39.42 -31.66
C GLN A 522 19.53 -38.90 -32.93
N THR A 523 19.70 -37.58 -33.02
CA THR A 523 20.46 -36.93 -34.09
C THR A 523 21.56 -36.06 -33.50
N ALA A 524 22.80 -36.25 -33.95
CA ALA A 524 23.93 -35.43 -33.49
C ALA A 524 24.87 -34.98 -34.61
N GLY A 525 25.60 -33.89 -34.38
CA GLY A 525 26.71 -33.49 -35.23
C GLY A 525 27.92 -34.43 -35.13
N SER A 526 29.00 -34.11 -35.83
CA SER A 526 30.25 -34.89 -35.81
C SER A 526 30.87 -34.99 -34.40
N ARG A 527 31.69 -36.04 -34.19
CA ARG A 527 32.40 -36.33 -32.94
C ARG A 527 31.49 -36.55 -31.73
N SER A 528 30.30 -37.09 -31.96
CA SER A 528 29.30 -37.27 -30.91
C SER A 528 29.23 -38.73 -30.45
N THR A 529 28.70 -38.94 -29.25
CA THR A 529 28.43 -40.27 -28.70
C THR A 529 26.94 -40.42 -28.50
N LEU A 530 26.34 -41.43 -29.13
CA LEU A 530 24.92 -41.75 -29.05
C LEU A 530 24.78 -43.15 -28.43
N ILE A 531 23.94 -43.24 -27.40
CA ILE A 531 23.61 -44.48 -26.70
C ILE A 531 22.09 -44.57 -26.61
N ALA A 532 21.51 -45.64 -27.13
CA ALA A 532 20.09 -45.92 -27.03
C ALA A 532 19.81 -47.39 -26.69
N GLY A 533 18.58 -47.68 -26.26
CA GLY A 533 18.09 -49.04 -26.09
C GLY A 533 17.78 -49.74 -27.43
N ALA A 534 17.02 -50.83 -27.39
CA ALA A 534 16.51 -51.50 -28.59
C ALA A 534 15.48 -50.61 -29.34
N ASN A 535 15.08 -51.00 -30.55
CA ASN A 535 14.08 -50.30 -31.37
C ASN A 535 14.42 -48.81 -31.60
N SER A 536 15.71 -48.44 -31.72
CA SER A 536 16.12 -47.03 -31.73
C SER A 536 16.71 -46.59 -33.07
N ILE A 537 16.62 -45.30 -33.34
CA ILE A 537 17.17 -44.67 -34.54
C ILE A 537 18.26 -43.68 -34.13
N GLN A 538 19.45 -43.82 -34.70
CA GLN A 538 20.58 -42.93 -34.43
C GLN A 538 21.18 -42.40 -35.73
N MET A 539 21.36 -41.08 -35.81
CA MET A 539 22.05 -40.42 -36.91
C MET A 539 23.14 -39.50 -36.38
N ALA A 540 24.37 -39.63 -36.90
CA ALA A 540 25.46 -38.75 -36.51
C ALA A 540 26.38 -38.35 -37.67
N GLY A 541 27.09 -37.22 -37.51
CA GLY A 541 28.17 -36.84 -38.43
C GLY A 541 29.44 -37.68 -38.24
N ASP A 542 30.52 -37.32 -38.94
CA ASP A 542 31.81 -38.02 -38.89
C ASP A 542 32.39 -38.21 -37.48
N ARG A 543 33.24 -39.23 -37.34
CA ARG A 543 34.02 -39.54 -36.13
C ARG A 543 33.14 -39.77 -34.90
N SER A 544 31.94 -40.30 -35.11
CA SER A 544 30.96 -40.50 -34.04
C SER A 544 30.97 -41.95 -33.56
N LYS A 545 30.46 -42.15 -32.34
CA LYS A 545 30.28 -43.47 -31.73
C LYS A 545 28.79 -43.68 -31.45
N LEU A 546 28.22 -44.72 -32.08
CA LEU A 546 26.82 -45.08 -31.94
C LEU A 546 26.74 -46.46 -31.26
N THR A 547 25.83 -46.60 -30.31
CA THR A 547 25.57 -47.86 -29.60
C THR A 547 24.07 -48.01 -29.38
N ALA A 548 23.48 -49.08 -29.90
CA ALA A 548 22.05 -49.39 -29.77
C ALA A 548 21.84 -50.85 -29.35
N GLY A 549 20.63 -51.15 -28.89
CA GLY A 549 20.17 -52.54 -28.71
C GLY A 549 19.86 -53.22 -30.04
N ALA A 550 19.09 -54.31 -29.97
CA ALA A 550 18.52 -54.97 -31.16
C ALA A 550 17.52 -54.07 -31.89
N ASP A 551 17.12 -54.48 -33.09
CA ASP A 551 16.01 -53.87 -33.84
C ASP A 551 16.24 -52.38 -34.15
N SER A 552 17.50 -51.97 -34.30
CA SER A 552 17.90 -50.57 -34.35
C SER A 552 18.54 -50.17 -35.68
N THR A 553 18.36 -48.90 -36.04
CA THR A 553 18.91 -48.29 -37.27
C THR A 553 19.94 -47.23 -36.91
N GLN A 554 21.13 -47.33 -37.48
CA GLN A 554 22.24 -46.40 -37.22
C GLN A 554 22.82 -45.88 -38.54
N THR A 555 22.96 -44.56 -38.65
CA THR A 555 23.63 -43.89 -39.77
C THR A 555 24.72 -42.97 -39.24
N ALA A 556 25.95 -43.07 -39.76
CA ALA A 556 27.01 -42.14 -39.42
C ALA A 556 27.88 -41.72 -40.60
N GLY A 557 28.56 -40.58 -40.48
CA GLY A 557 29.59 -40.16 -41.42
C GLY A 557 30.90 -40.96 -41.30
N ASP A 558 31.97 -40.46 -41.91
CA ASP A 558 33.27 -41.12 -41.99
C ASP A 558 33.91 -41.36 -40.62
N ARG A 559 34.77 -42.38 -40.53
CA ARG A 559 35.61 -42.70 -39.35
C ARG A 559 34.78 -42.98 -38.11
N SER A 560 33.58 -43.52 -38.29
CA SER A 560 32.63 -43.74 -37.20
C SER A 560 32.70 -45.16 -36.66
N LYS A 561 32.22 -45.34 -35.43
CA LYS A 561 32.14 -46.65 -34.75
C LYS A 561 30.69 -46.95 -34.40
N LEU A 562 30.12 -47.98 -35.01
CA LEU A 562 28.73 -48.38 -34.82
C LEU A 562 28.70 -49.76 -34.15
N LEU A 563 27.86 -49.87 -33.12
CA LEU A 563 27.58 -51.11 -32.40
C LEU A 563 26.07 -51.27 -32.24
N ALA A 564 25.51 -52.40 -32.66
CA ALA A 564 24.11 -52.73 -32.44
C ALA A 564 23.90 -54.20 -32.06
N GLY A 565 22.70 -54.52 -31.57
CA GLY A 565 22.26 -55.91 -31.35
C GLY A 565 21.89 -56.61 -32.66
N SER A 566 21.11 -57.69 -32.55
CA SER A 566 20.57 -58.42 -33.70
C SER A 566 19.45 -57.65 -34.41
N ASN A 567 19.11 -58.06 -35.64
CA ASN A 567 18.02 -57.47 -36.45
C ASN A 567 18.19 -55.96 -36.70
N SER A 568 19.39 -55.55 -37.08
CA SER A 568 19.80 -54.14 -37.08
C SER A 568 20.40 -53.68 -38.41
N TYR A 569 20.21 -52.39 -38.71
CA TYR A 569 20.68 -51.74 -39.93
C TYR A 569 21.73 -50.69 -39.61
N LEU A 570 22.96 -50.87 -40.10
CA LEU A 570 24.09 -49.98 -39.82
C LEU A 570 24.67 -49.46 -41.14
N THR A 571 24.70 -48.14 -41.29
CA THR A 571 25.30 -47.46 -42.44
C THR A 571 26.36 -46.48 -41.96
N ALA A 572 27.57 -46.52 -42.54
CA ALA A 572 28.59 -45.50 -42.28
C ALA A 572 29.39 -45.08 -43.52
N GLY A 573 30.04 -43.93 -43.44
CA GLY A 573 31.03 -43.48 -44.43
C GLY A 573 32.35 -44.26 -44.37
N ASP A 574 33.38 -43.73 -45.02
CA ASP A 574 34.69 -44.34 -45.16
C ASP A 574 35.40 -44.54 -43.81
N ARG A 575 36.33 -45.51 -43.76
CA ARG A 575 37.20 -45.78 -42.61
C ARG A 575 36.44 -46.07 -41.31
N SER A 576 35.25 -46.65 -41.45
CA SER A 576 34.35 -46.89 -40.33
C SER A 576 34.47 -48.31 -39.79
N LYS A 577 34.07 -48.51 -38.54
CA LYS A 577 34.00 -49.82 -37.90
C LYS A 577 32.58 -50.12 -37.46
N LEU A 578 31.98 -51.14 -38.05
CA LEU A 578 30.63 -51.60 -37.76
C LEU A 578 30.69 -52.96 -37.07
N THR A 579 29.94 -53.12 -35.98
CA THR A 579 29.79 -54.40 -35.28
C THR A 579 28.33 -54.62 -34.94
N ALA A 580 27.77 -55.76 -35.32
CA ALA A 580 26.37 -56.09 -35.03
C ALA A 580 26.18 -57.55 -34.63
N GLY A 581 24.98 -57.88 -34.14
CA GLY A 581 24.55 -59.24 -33.83
C GLY A 581 24.22 -60.06 -35.07
N ASP A 582 23.24 -60.95 -34.91
CA ASP A 582 22.70 -61.80 -35.98
C ASP A 582 21.61 -61.06 -36.77
N ASP A 583 21.35 -61.50 -38.00
CA ASP A 583 20.27 -60.99 -38.87
C ASP A 583 20.38 -59.48 -39.16
N CYS A 584 21.59 -58.98 -39.36
CA CYS A 584 21.87 -57.54 -39.55
C CYS A 584 22.26 -57.18 -40.99
N VAL A 585 22.05 -55.92 -41.37
CA VAL A 585 22.56 -55.32 -42.61
C VAL A 585 23.59 -54.25 -42.26
N LEU A 586 24.82 -54.40 -42.76
CA LEU A 586 25.93 -53.47 -42.53
C LEU A 586 26.41 -52.95 -43.88
N MET A 587 26.42 -51.63 -44.05
CA MET A 587 26.93 -50.94 -45.23
C MET A 587 27.98 -49.90 -44.82
N ALA A 588 29.15 -49.92 -45.46
CA ALA A 588 30.15 -48.87 -45.25
C ALA A 588 30.91 -48.46 -46.51
N GLY A 589 31.51 -47.26 -46.48
CA GLY A 589 32.45 -46.81 -47.51
C GLY A 589 33.81 -47.52 -47.46
N ASP A 590 34.80 -46.97 -48.15
CA ASP A 590 36.12 -47.57 -48.34
C ASP A 590 36.92 -47.72 -47.04
N ARG A 591 37.83 -48.68 -46.99
CA ARG A 591 38.75 -48.96 -45.86
C ARG A 591 38.02 -49.22 -44.54
N SER A 592 36.85 -49.84 -44.63
CA SER A 592 36.00 -50.07 -43.47
C SER A 592 36.17 -51.48 -42.92
N LYS A 593 35.80 -51.67 -41.65
CA LYS A 593 35.80 -52.96 -40.98
C LYS A 593 34.41 -53.31 -40.50
N LEU A 594 33.83 -54.35 -41.08
CA LEU A 594 32.50 -54.85 -40.74
C LEU A 594 32.64 -56.19 -40.02
N THR A 595 31.87 -56.39 -38.94
CA THR A 595 31.83 -57.66 -38.20
C THR A 595 30.40 -57.92 -37.76
N ALA A 596 29.81 -59.03 -38.18
CA ALA A 596 28.46 -59.40 -37.77
C ALA A 596 28.35 -60.89 -37.44
N GLY A 597 27.23 -61.25 -36.82
CA GLY A 597 26.85 -62.61 -36.49
C GLY A 597 26.41 -63.43 -37.70
N LYS A 598 25.41 -64.29 -37.50
CA LYS A 598 24.82 -65.18 -38.51
C LYS A 598 23.81 -64.43 -39.38
N ASN A 599 23.58 -64.94 -40.60
CA ASN A 599 22.54 -64.46 -41.52
C ASN A 599 22.60 -62.95 -41.84
N CYS A 600 23.79 -62.36 -41.82
CA CYS A 600 23.94 -60.92 -42.02
C CYS A 600 24.26 -60.60 -43.48
N VAL A 601 23.94 -59.39 -43.92
CA VAL A 601 24.40 -58.82 -45.20
C VAL A 601 25.45 -57.75 -44.90
N LEU A 602 26.66 -57.93 -45.40
CA LEU A 602 27.76 -56.98 -45.24
C LEU A 602 28.20 -56.48 -46.61
N THR A 603 28.12 -55.17 -46.81
CA THR A 603 28.59 -54.49 -48.02
C THR A 603 29.60 -53.41 -47.63
N ALA A 604 30.78 -53.40 -48.25
CA ALA A 604 31.72 -52.30 -48.06
C ALA A 604 32.46 -51.94 -49.35
N GLY A 605 32.91 -50.68 -49.44
CA GLY A 605 33.77 -50.20 -50.53
C GLY A 605 35.17 -50.84 -50.53
N ALA A 606 36.06 -50.31 -51.36
CA ALA A 606 37.40 -50.86 -51.59
C ALA A 606 38.26 -50.91 -50.31
N ASP A 607 39.29 -51.76 -50.31
CA ASP A 607 40.26 -51.93 -49.22
C ASP A 607 39.64 -52.28 -47.84
N SER A 608 38.47 -52.91 -47.85
CA SER A 608 37.70 -53.18 -46.62
C SER A 608 37.95 -54.58 -46.08
N ARG A 609 37.55 -54.79 -44.82
CA ARG A 609 37.59 -56.12 -44.18
C ARG A 609 36.21 -56.46 -43.62
N LEU A 610 35.60 -57.50 -44.18
CA LEU A 610 34.28 -57.98 -43.79
C LEU A 610 34.43 -59.32 -43.06
N ILE A 611 33.74 -59.47 -41.93
CA ILE A 611 33.70 -60.71 -41.16
C ILE A 611 32.24 -61.06 -40.87
N GLY A 612 31.73 -62.12 -41.48
CA GLY A 612 30.40 -62.66 -41.20
C GLY A 612 30.47 -64.11 -40.72
N SER A 613 29.40 -64.56 -40.08
CA SER A 613 29.27 -65.96 -39.66
C SER A 613 28.38 -66.76 -40.64
N LEU A 614 28.09 -68.03 -40.32
CA LEU A 614 27.22 -68.90 -41.11
C LEU A 614 25.94 -68.19 -41.61
N GLY A 615 25.61 -68.39 -42.90
CA GLY A 615 24.44 -67.78 -43.55
C GLY A 615 24.62 -66.32 -43.98
N SER A 616 25.76 -65.69 -43.70
CA SER A 616 25.99 -64.29 -44.07
C SER A 616 26.43 -64.12 -45.52
N THR A 617 25.97 -63.04 -46.14
CA THR A 617 26.38 -62.58 -47.48
C THR A 617 27.37 -61.43 -47.35
N LEU A 618 28.54 -61.55 -47.98
CA LEU A 618 29.60 -60.55 -47.95
C LEU A 618 29.88 -60.05 -49.37
N SER A 619 29.82 -58.74 -49.58
CA SER A 619 30.23 -58.05 -50.83
C SER A 619 31.22 -56.93 -50.49
N GLY A 620 32.39 -56.96 -51.12
CA GLY A 620 33.44 -55.97 -50.91
C GLY A 620 33.94 -55.42 -52.24
N GLY A 621 34.23 -54.11 -52.29
CA GLY A 621 34.92 -53.50 -53.43
C GLY A 621 36.35 -54.01 -53.57
N GLU A 622 37.09 -53.47 -54.55
CA GLU A 622 38.45 -53.89 -54.91
C GLU A 622 39.39 -54.06 -53.69
N ASN A 623 40.24 -55.10 -53.70
CA ASN A 623 41.25 -55.37 -52.66
C ASN A 623 40.68 -55.51 -51.23
N SER A 624 39.43 -55.97 -51.10
CA SER A 624 38.80 -56.22 -49.80
C SER A 624 39.04 -57.65 -49.35
N THR A 625 39.12 -57.87 -48.04
CA THR A 625 39.23 -59.21 -47.43
C THR A 625 37.87 -59.64 -46.89
N LEU A 626 37.31 -60.72 -47.43
CA LEU A 626 36.10 -61.35 -46.92
C LEU A 626 36.50 -62.53 -46.02
N VAL A 627 35.97 -62.56 -44.80
CA VAL A 627 36.22 -63.62 -43.83
C VAL A 627 34.91 -64.26 -43.42
N PHE A 628 34.73 -65.50 -43.81
CA PHE A 628 33.61 -66.32 -43.39
C PHE A 628 34.03 -67.16 -42.19
N ARG A 629 33.38 -66.91 -41.06
CA ARG A 629 33.69 -67.55 -39.79
C ARG A 629 32.67 -68.63 -39.50
N SER A 630 33.11 -69.89 -39.48
CA SER A 630 32.28 -71.04 -39.11
C SER A 630 32.64 -71.55 -37.72
N TRP A 631 31.65 -72.03 -36.97
CA TRP A 631 31.82 -72.63 -35.64
C TRP A 631 31.45 -74.10 -35.72
N ASP A 632 32.43 -74.98 -35.51
CA ASP A 632 32.28 -76.43 -35.62
C ASP A 632 31.78 -77.10 -34.31
N GLY A 633 31.38 -76.29 -33.31
CA GLY A 633 31.02 -76.77 -31.97
C GLY A 633 32.17 -76.72 -30.96
N LYS A 634 33.43 -76.56 -31.38
CA LYS A 634 34.62 -76.54 -30.51
C LYS A 634 35.56 -75.36 -30.80
N ARG A 635 35.73 -74.96 -32.05
CA ARG A 635 36.63 -73.88 -32.51
C ARG A 635 35.99 -73.13 -33.67
N TYR A 636 36.53 -71.92 -33.91
CA TYR A 636 36.20 -71.16 -35.11
C TYR A 636 37.18 -71.50 -36.23
N THR A 637 36.65 -71.87 -37.39
CA THR A 637 37.38 -71.95 -38.65
C THR A 637 37.09 -70.71 -39.48
N ASN A 638 38.09 -70.21 -40.20
CA ASN A 638 37.97 -69.02 -41.03
C ASN A 638 38.30 -69.39 -42.47
N VAL A 639 37.36 -69.14 -43.38
CA VAL A 639 37.63 -69.09 -44.82
C VAL A 639 37.90 -67.63 -45.16
N VAL A 640 39.02 -67.35 -45.81
CA VAL A 640 39.47 -65.99 -46.13
C VAL A 640 39.66 -65.88 -47.62
N VAL A 641 38.96 -64.95 -48.26
CA VAL A 641 39.13 -64.63 -49.68
C VAL A 641 39.39 -63.14 -49.86
N LYS A 642 39.96 -62.77 -51.00
CA LYS A 642 40.24 -61.38 -51.35
C LYS A 642 39.57 -61.03 -52.66
N THR A 643 38.87 -59.90 -52.72
CA THR A 643 38.18 -59.42 -53.92
C THR A 643 39.15 -58.71 -54.88
N GLY A 644 38.87 -58.79 -56.19
CA GLY A 644 39.69 -58.18 -57.25
C GLY A 644 40.94 -59.00 -57.63
N ILE A 645 41.22 -60.07 -56.88
CA ILE A 645 42.31 -61.03 -57.13
C ILE A 645 41.79 -62.46 -56.87
N ASP A 646 42.53 -63.48 -57.32
CA ASP A 646 42.23 -64.90 -57.03
C ASP A 646 40.85 -65.41 -57.50
N GLY A 647 40.27 -64.80 -58.54
CA GLY A 647 39.01 -65.24 -59.16
C GLY A 647 37.74 -64.84 -58.40
N VAL A 648 37.85 -64.01 -57.36
CA VAL A 648 36.74 -63.43 -56.61
C VAL A 648 36.54 -61.99 -57.09
N GLU A 649 35.46 -61.75 -57.82
CA GLU A 649 35.12 -60.46 -58.42
C GLU A 649 34.71 -59.43 -57.35
N ALA A 650 35.11 -58.18 -57.54
CA ALA A 650 34.72 -57.08 -56.67
C ALA A 650 33.21 -56.80 -56.79
N ASP A 651 32.61 -56.29 -55.70
CA ASP A 651 31.19 -55.92 -55.62
C ASP A 651 30.19 -57.07 -55.83
N VAL A 652 30.66 -58.31 -55.97
CA VAL A 652 29.82 -59.50 -56.08
C VAL A 652 29.47 -60.06 -54.68
N PRO A 653 28.21 -60.46 -54.44
CA PRO A 653 27.79 -61.05 -53.17
C PRO A 653 28.21 -62.52 -53.03
N TYR A 654 28.99 -62.83 -51.99
CA TYR A 654 29.46 -64.19 -51.69
C TYR A 654 28.89 -64.76 -50.40
N GLN A 655 28.67 -66.08 -50.37
CA GLN A 655 28.28 -66.88 -49.21
C GLN A 655 29.16 -68.13 -49.07
N ILE A 656 29.05 -68.82 -47.92
CA ILE A 656 29.65 -70.15 -47.75
C ILE A 656 28.57 -71.23 -47.61
N ASP A 657 28.80 -72.38 -48.24
CA ASP A 657 27.99 -73.58 -48.05
C ASP A 657 28.41 -74.39 -46.80
N GLU A 658 27.70 -75.49 -46.54
CA GLU A 658 27.96 -76.38 -45.41
C GLU A 658 29.36 -77.03 -45.46
N ASP A 659 29.94 -77.17 -46.67
CA ASP A 659 31.27 -77.72 -46.92
C ASP A 659 32.37 -76.66 -46.88
N SER A 660 32.06 -75.41 -46.51
CA SER A 660 32.97 -74.27 -46.47
C SER A 660 33.51 -73.81 -47.84
N ASN A 661 32.81 -74.13 -48.95
CA ASN A 661 33.11 -73.54 -50.26
C ASN A 661 32.50 -72.15 -50.37
N VAL A 662 33.18 -71.24 -51.08
CA VAL A 662 32.67 -69.90 -51.37
C VAL A 662 31.83 -69.93 -52.65
N LEU A 663 30.60 -69.43 -52.56
CA LEU A 663 29.60 -69.41 -53.63
C LEU A 663 29.14 -67.98 -53.92
N VAL A 664 28.86 -67.68 -55.18
CA VAL A 664 28.16 -66.45 -55.58
C VAL A 664 26.66 -66.61 -55.28
N ARG A 665 26.04 -65.60 -54.67
CA ARG A 665 24.59 -65.62 -54.43
C ARG A 665 23.84 -65.31 -55.73
N ALA A 666 23.00 -66.24 -56.21
CA ALA A 666 22.12 -66.01 -57.35
C ALA A 666 21.01 -65.00 -57.00
N GLU A 667 20.74 -64.04 -57.90
CA GLU A 667 19.55 -63.20 -57.82
C GLU A 667 18.32 -64.05 -58.18
N ASP A 668 17.31 -64.09 -57.30
CA ASP A 668 16.04 -64.76 -57.58
C ASP A 668 15.33 -64.03 -58.74
N ASN A 669 15.57 -64.47 -59.97
CA ASN A 669 14.71 -64.24 -61.13
C ASN A 669 14.36 -65.61 -61.75
N ASP A 670 13.07 -65.77 -62.08
CA ASP A 670 12.37 -66.99 -62.48
C ASP A 670 13.10 -67.97 -63.43
N GLU A 671 12.80 -69.26 -63.21
CA GLU A 671 12.90 -70.41 -64.13
C GLU A 671 14.09 -70.46 -65.12
N GLY A 672 15.14 -71.17 -64.73
CA GLY A 672 16.14 -71.70 -65.68
C GLY A 672 17.46 -72.01 -65.01
N GLY A 673 17.78 -73.31 -64.86
CA GLY A 673 18.97 -73.77 -64.15
C GLY A 673 20.28 -73.18 -64.67
N VAL A 674 21.08 -72.63 -63.75
CA VAL A 674 22.48 -72.28 -63.96
C VAL A 674 23.29 -72.83 -62.79
N GLU A 675 24.33 -73.60 -63.10
CA GLU A 675 25.30 -74.17 -62.15
C GLU A 675 25.90 -73.10 -61.23
N ALA A 676 25.89 -73.37 -59.92
CA ALA A 676 26.72 -72.65 -58.97
C ALA A 676 28.20 -72.87 -59.31
N SER A 677 28.92 -71.82 -59.69
CA SER A 677 30.35 -71.92 -59.96
C SER A 677 31.12 -72.03 -58.64
N ARG A 678 31.79 -73.16 -58.45
CA ARG A 678 32.63 -73.44 -57.28
C ARG A 678 33.98 -72.75 -57.45
N ILE A 679 34.33 -71.85 -56.53
CA ILE A 679 35.66 -71.24 -56.48
C ILE A 679 36.57 -72.15 -55.63
N PRO A 680 37.66 -72.72 -56.19
CA PRO A 680 38.59 -73.54 -55.40
C PRO A 680 39.32 -72.68 -54.36
N THR A 681 39.49 -73.23 -53.15
CA THR A 681 40.04 -72.57 -51.96
C THR A 681 41.56 -72.56 -51.89
#